data_AF-A0A2V0QSG3-F1
#
_entry.id   AF-A0A2V0QSG3-F1
#
_cell.length_a   1.000
_cell.length_b   1.000
_cell.length_c   1.000
_cell.angle_alpha   90.00
_cell.angle_beta   90.00
_cell.angle_gamma   90.00
#
_symmetry.space_group_name_H-M   'P 1'
#
loop_
_entity.id
_entity.type
_entity.pdbx_description
1 polymer ?
#
loop_
_entity_poly.entity_id
_entity_poly.type
_entity_poly.pdbx_seq_one_letter_code
_entity_poly.pdbx_strand_id
1 'polypeptide(L)'
;MVPIKDGMVWQGEVIGALAETKQFALNAQHVHTRLAAIRAVIDLGTTQDITDVRVALLTGESKVNREWLAEMLDGLVLDSHWLPWLLKALERAAKTKRYSGRDALTVKLSSLVADCPLTDLPALIAGLGNLFDKPPTTEQGFSTISKRYIWLAEIAGLAVLRLLQARHPFTLDEASLAVLSKLAQAHVYDERDVRELGEKLRDLVPKWPELDYKLFWYDVELARKGPVHRGEPVIHVWQLLGFRPFWSLNKLNFSLACDQIAGFTSGHDRLMALSMAFNIYTQHDRPPSWEVQLRQAVEQSDELCEKLEAFLNPPKRQVEEWEIRQAQWEAQAAQRTLENAENRRSWRVGLAAEVDLINSPHEGVMTRRQAYLMEQMRDGSSSSNTWSSGNWQSLVTEFGVPVAQAFRAGAISFWRSHRPTLPSEGAAANSTPYKVIFGLTGLAIEAKEEVFSFSQMSADNAEHACRYGLLELNGFPEWFPTLFGLYPRLVQEIVMREINYELDAPRPEFGGGRVLQRVRWGGDWMFGELSAPLMARLSHPTEDLESLQSLLSIVQDSLVDDEVVAKLASNRAVEEVKLEHAPTWYAVWIGVEPILAIPALAVRIDSLPSDEEKSKFAMLCLVAIVGRRTASRCRQSYKTVEHAKTLYLMMHTYIRIAEDIDRAGTGVYSPGLRDDAQSARDGLLAFIRETPGKAAFLALQEIALAHPSERLRPWSAFYAQQKATADSQTPPWEPAKVVEFHESLENTPSTHRELWNLAADRLLDLKHDLEDGDSSCAEILLLANQETSIRKFIGGWLRDRAAGRYVVPQEEQLADDTRPDYRFQSSQVYAPVPVELKLSQKWSGPAHFERLENQLCGQYLRDMSSSCGIFLLVNHGGKTKWESPTRGPLAFNELVDALQEHWLTTAPRFPHVEDIMVIGIDLTKRGGAVAIKAIEANKGKKRNDE
;
A
#
# COMPACT_ATOMS: atom_id res chain seq x y z
N MET A 1 22.71 1.65 5.40
CA MET A 1 23.90 1.52 4.52
C MET A 1 24.16 0.11 4.00
N VAL A 2 23.94 -0.98 4.76
CA VAL A 2 24.23 -2.35 4.29
C VAL A 2 23.38 -2.82 3.09
N PRO A 3 22.05 -2.54 2.99
CA PRO A 3 21.24 -3.00 1.84
C PRO A 3 21.66 -2.40 0.49
N ILE A 4 22.30 -1.23 0.51
CA ILE A 4 22.73 -0.50 -0.69
C ILE A 4 24.01 -1.13 -1.26
N LYS A 5 24.90 -1.66 -0.40
CA LYS A 5 26.14 -2.32 -0.84
C LYS A 5 25.86 -3.63 -1.58
N ASP A 6 24.92 -4.45 -1.11
CA ASP A 6 24.59 -5.73 -1.75
C ASP A 6 23.87 -5.53 -3.10
N GLY A 7 23.06 -4.47 -3.24
CA GLY A 7 22.42 -4.09 -4.50
C GLY A 7 23.40 -3.62 -5.58
N MET A 8 24.46 -2.90 -5.21
CA MET A 8 25.51 -2.49 -6.15
C MET A 8 26.34 -3.66 -6.67
N VAL A 9 26.58 -4.70 -5.87
CA VAL A 9 27.32 -5.90 -6.32
C VAL A 9 26.49 -6.71 -7.32
N TRP A 10 25.19 -6.87 -7.03
CA TRP A 10 24.26 -7.61 -7.87
C TRP A 10 23.98 -6.90 -9.22
N GLN A 11 23.69 -5.59 -9.20
CA GLN A 11 23.39 -4.84 -10.43
C GLN A 11 24.64 -4.39 -11.20
N GLY A 12 25.80 -4.29 -10.52
CA GLY A 12 27.06 -3.86 -11.11
C GLY A 12 28.04 -4.99 -11.46
N GLU A 13 27.64 -6.26 -11.27
CA GLU A 13 28.46 -7.46 -11.52
C GLU A 13 29.89 -7.40 -10.93
N VAL A 14 30.04 -6.81 -9.73
CA VAL A 14 31.36 -6.55 -9.13
C VAL A 14 31.91 -7.82 -8.46
N ILE A 15 32.49 -8.71 -9.27
CA ILE A 15 33.06 -10.01 -8.84
C ILE A 15 34.06 -9.86 -7.68
N GLY A 16 34.79 -8.73 -7.63
CA GLY A 16 35.80 -8.45 -6.60
C GLY A 16 35.27 -8.36 -5.15
N ALA A 17 33.96 -8.21 -4.95
CA ALA A 17 33.33 -8.13 -3.63
C ALA A 17 32.55 -9.40 -3.23
N LEU A 18 32.64 -10.47 -4.04
CA LEU A 18 31.87 -11.70 -3.83
C LEU A 18 32.20 -12.38 -2.49
N ALA A 19 33.45 -12.28 -2.01
CA ALA A 19 33.87 -12.86 -0.74
C ALA A 19 33.15 -12.21 0.45
N GLU A 20 33.01 -10.88 0.43
CA GLU A 20 32.28 -10.11 1.43
C GLU A 20 30.77 -10.37 1.33
N THR A 21 30.21 -10.40 0.12
CA THR A 21 28.80 -10.75 -0.12
C THR A 21 28.47 -12.14 0.39
N LYS A 22 29.35 -13.13 0.17
CA LYS A 22 29.22 -14.47 0.74
C LYS A 22 29.19 -14.44 2.27
N GLN A 23 30.01 -13.63 2.93
CA GLN A 23 29.95 -13.49 4.39
C GLN A 23 28.59 -12.94 4.88
N PHE A 24 27.99 -12.00 4.15
CA PHE A 24 26.64 -11.51 4.45
C PHE A 24 25.57 -12.58 4.22
N ALA A 25 25.66 -13.36 3.13
CA ALA A 25 24.76 -14.49 2.87
C ALA A 25 24.83 -15.57 3.96
N LEU A 26 26.00 -15.77 4.57
CA LEU A 26 26.24 -16.74 5.65
C LEU A 26 25.76 -16.23 7.02
N ASN A 27 25.99 -14.95 7.35
CA ASN A 27 25.94 -14.48 8.74
C ASN A 27 24.95 -13.35 9.02
N ALA A 28 24.40 -12.68 8.01
CA ALA A 28 23.55 -11.52 8.25
C ALA A 28 22.26 -11.89 9.02
N GLN A 29 21.93 -11.10 10.04
CA GLN A 29 20.70 -11.31 10.83
C GLN A 29 19.48 -10.61 10.21
N HIS A 30 19.69 -9.55 9.43
CA HIS A 30 18.61 -8.78 8.81
C HIS A 30 18.10 -9.48 7.53
N VAL A 31 16.78 -9.69 7.45
CA VAL A 31 16.13 -10.50 6.39
C VAL A 31 16.46 -10.02 4.99
N HIS A 32 16.26 -8.74 4.69
CA HIS A 32 16.46 -8.18 3.35
C HIS A 32 17.93 -8.13 2.94
N THR A 33 18.83 -7.91 3.91
CA THR A 33 20.28 -7.87 3.65
C THR A 33 20.80 -9.24 3.28
N ARG A 34 20.43 -10.26 4.08
CA ARG A 34 20.80 -11.64 3.77
C ARG A 34 20.18 -12.11 2.47
N LEU A 35 18.94 -11.72 2.17
CA LEU A 35 18.25 -12.07 0.94
C LEU A 35 18.96 -11.49 -0.30
N ALA A 36 19.32 -10.20 -0.27
CA ALA A 36 20.06 -9.56 -1.36
C ALA A 36 21.44 -10.22 -1.57
N ALA A 37 22.15 -10.54 -0.49
CA ALA A 37 23.42 -11.25 -0.56
C ALA A 37 23.29 -12.69 -1.11
N ILE A 38 22.23 -13.43 -0.73
CA ILE A 38 21.95 -14.77 -1.28
C ILE A 38 21.74 -14.69 -2.80
N ARG A 39 20.94 -13.75 -3.29
CA ARG A 39 20.69 -13.56 -4.73
C ARG A 39 21.98 -13.24 -5.48
N ALA A 40 22.79 -12.32 -4.95
CA ALA A 40 24.08 -11.99 -5.54
C ALA A 40 25.03 -13.20 -5.60
N VAL A 41 25.04 -14.08 -4.59
CA VAL A 41 25.84 -15.32 -4.60
C VAL A 41 25.29 -16.35 -5.59
N ILE A 42 23.96 -16.45 -5.77
CA ILE A 42 23.37 -17.35 -6.77
C ILE A 42 23.76 -16.92 -8.19
N ASP A 43 23.75 -15.61 -8.46
CA ASP A 43 23.96 -15.10 -9.82
C ASP A 43 25.45 -14.98 -10.18
N LEU A 44 26.32 -14.60 -9.22
CA LEU A 44 27.73 -14.30 -9.47
C LEU A 44 28.71 -15.30 -8.84
N GLY A 45 28.23 -16.18 -7.95
CA GLY A 45 29.06 -17.11 -7.19
C GLY A 45 29.35 -18.42 -7.89
N THR A 46 30.33 -19.16 -7.37
CA THR A 46 30.61 -20.52 -7.84
C THR A 46 29.59 -21.52 -7.29
N THR A 47 29.50 -22.72 -7.89
CA THR A 47 28.68 -23.82 -7.34
C THR A 47 29.05 -24.17 -5.89
N GLN A 48 30.32 -24.00 -5.52
CA GLN A 48 30.78 -24.20 -4.14
C GLN A 48 30.25 -23.11 -3.21
N ASP A 49 30.20 -21.85 -3.65
CA ASP A 49 29.67 -20.75 -2.84
C ASP A 49 28.18 -20.93 -2.55
N ILE A 50 27.41 -21.32 -3.55
CA ILE A 50 25.98 -21.65 -3.40
C ILE A 50 25.81 -22.84 -2.44
N THR A 51 26.65 -23.87 -2.56
CA THR A 51 26.65 -25.04 -1.68
C THR A 51 26.93 -24.64 -0.23
N ASP A 52 27.92 -23.80 0.01
CA ASP A 52 28.28 -23.31 1.35
C ASP A 52 27.12 -22.53 1.98
N VAL A 53 26.45 -21.66 1.21
CA VAL A 53 25.29 -20.89 1.71
C VAL A 53 24.11 -21.81 2.01
N ARG A 54 23.83 -22.82 1.17
CA ARG A 54 22.78 -23.83 1.44
C ARG A 54 23.06 -24.58 2.74
N VAL A 55 24.28 -25.10 2.92
CA VAL A 55 24.67 -25.82 4.14
C VAL A 55 24.59 -24.89 5.36
N ALA A 56 25.06 -23.65 5.24
CA ALA A 56 25.03 -22.67 6.32
C ALA A 56 23.62 -22.21 6.70
N LEU A 57 22.64 -22.28 5.79
CA LEU A 57 21.24 -22.01 6.12
C LEU A 57 20.72 -22.95 7.22
N LEU A 58 21.32 -24.16 7.34
CA LEU A 58 21.01 -25.14 8.36
C LEU A 58 22.01 -25.17 9.53
N THR A 59 22.99 -24.26 9.59
CA THR A 59 23.81 -24.14 10.81
C THR A 59 23.01 -23.54 11.98
N GLY A 60 23.24 -24.05 13.19
CA GLY A 60 22.52 -23.65 14.42
C GLY A 60 21.14 -24.31 14.58
N GLU A 61 20.38 -23.87 15.59
CA GLU A 61 19.08 -24.45 15.98
C GLU A 61 17.85 -23.57 15.64
N SER A 62 18.08 -22.38 15.08
CA SER A 62 17.01 -21.43 14.75
C SER A 62 16.10 -21.95 13.62
N LYS A 63 14.88 -21.42 13.55
CA LYS A 63 13.98 -21.69 12.42
C LYS A 63 14.53 -21.03 11.15
N VAL A 64 14.40 -21.72 10.02
CA VAL A 64 14.81 -21.24 8.71
C VAL A 64 13.76 -20.27 8.17
N ASN A 65 14.19 -19.07 7.75
CA ASN A 65 13.30 -18.10 7.11
C ASN A 65 12.81 -18.65 5.76
N ARG A 66 11.50 -18.54 5.49
CA ARG A 66 10.89 -19.07 4.26
C ARG A 66 11.37 -18.37 2.99
N GLU A 67 11.64 -17.06 3.06
CA GLU A 67 12.12 -16.28 1.90
C GLU A 67 13.55 -16.68 1.53
N TRP A 68 14.43 -16.81 2.51
CA TRP A 68 15.81 -17.29 2.26
C TRP A 68 15.82 -18.71 1.69
N LEU A 69 14.95 -19.59 2.20
CA LEU A 69 14.83 -20.94 1.68
C LEU A 69 14.29 -20.94 0.24
N ALA A 70 13.28 -20.12 -0.07
CA ALA A 70 12.69 -20.03 -1.40
C ALA A 70 13.72 -19.65 -2.47
N GLU A 71 14.55 -18.63 -2.21
CA GLU A 71 15.61 -18.23 -3.15
C GLU A 71 16.64 -19.35 -3.34
N MET A 72 16.94 -20.12 -2.29
CA MET A 72 17.94 -21.19 -2.37
C MET A 72 17.49 -22.42 -3.17
N LEU A 73 16.20 -22.49 -3.52
CA LEU A 73 15.66 -23.49 -4.45
C LEU A 73 15.91 -23.13 -5.91
N ASP A 74 16.28 -21.88 -6.23
CA ASP A 74 16.58 -21.50 -7.61
C ASP A 74 17.83 -22.21 -8.11
N GLY A 75 17.70 -22.80 -9.31
CA GLY A 75 18.74 -23.63 -9.92
C GLY A 75 19.08 -24.92 -9.16
N LEU A 76 18.30 -25.31 -8.14
CA LEU A 76 18.52 -26.56 -7.41
C LEU A 76 18.05 -27.75 -8.26
N VAL A 77 18.96 -28.66 -8.58
CA VAL A 77 18.61 -29.98 -9.12
C VAL A 77 18.36 -30.91 -7.93
N LEU A 78 17.13 -31.40 -7.79
CA LEU A 78 16.77 -32.30 -6.69
C LEU A 78 17.22 -33.73 -7.02
N ASP A 79 18.30 -34.15 -6.38
CA ASP A 79 18.89 -35.50 -6.47
C ASP A 79 19.05 -36.12 -5.07
N SER A 80 19.60 -37.34 -5.03
CA SER A 80 19.93 -38.05 -3.78
C SER A 80 20.83 -37.26 -2.82
N HIS A 81 21.62 -36.29 -3.30
CA HIS A 81 22.50 -35.48 -2.47
C HIS A 81 21.76 -34.31 -1.82
N TRP A 82 20.92 -33.59 -2.57
CA TRP A 82 20.22 -32.40 -2.07
C TRP A 82 18.87 -32.67 -1.42
N LEU A 83 18.27 -33.84 -1.66
CA LEU A 83 16.99 -34.20 -1.06
C LEU A 83 17.01 -34.25 0.49
N PRO A 84 18.00 -34.86 1.16
CA PRO A 84 18.09 -34.83 2.62
C PRO A 84 18.21 -33.41 3.17
N TRP A 85 18.93 -32.53 2.47
CA TRP A 85 19.04 -31.12 2.83
C TRP A 85 17.69 -30.40 2.75
N LEU A 86 16.96 -30.58 1.65
CA LEU A 86 15.65 -29.97 1.44
C LEU A 86 14.66 -30.38 2.53
N LEU A 87 14.56 -31.68 2.84
CA LEU A 87 13.66 -32.19 3.87
C LEU A 87 13.98 -31.61 5.25
N LYS A 88 15.27 -31.51 5.60
CA LYS A 88 15.72 -30.88 6.85
C LYS A 88 15.44 -29.38 6.88
N ALA A 89 15.54 -28.70 5.75
CA ALA A 89 15.20 -27.28 5.63
C ALA A 89 13.70 -27.04 5.76
N LEU A 90 12.85 -27.86 5.13
CA LEU A 90 11.40 -27.80 5.26
C LEU A 90 10.93 -28.09 6.69
N GLU A 91 11.56 -29.04 7.38
CA GLU A 91 11.30 -29.31 8.80
C GLU A 91 11.61 -28.08 9.68
N ARG A 92 12.72 -27.37 9.40
CA ARG A 92 13.11 -26.19 10.17
C ARG A 92 12.47 -24.90 9.69
N ALA A 93 11.73 -24.91 8.58
CA ALA A 93 11.10 -23.73 8.03
C ALA A 93 10.16 -23.06 9.07
N ALA A 94 10.19 -21.73 9.09
CA ALA A 94 9.28 -20.91 9.86
C ALA A 94 7.83 -21.16 9.42
N LYS A 95 6.88 -20.92 10.33
CA LYS A 95 5.44 -21.08 10.05
C LYS A 95 5.03 -20.13 8.93
N THR A 96 4.11 -20.58 8.07
CA THR A 96 3.44 -19.72 7.09
C THR A 96 2.73 -18.57 7.82
N LYS A 97 2.87 -17.34 7.34
CA LYS A 97 2.11 -16.20 7.85
C LYS A 97 0.69 -16.32 7.28
N ARG A 98 -0.32 -16.29 8.16
CA ARG A 98 -1.72 -16.34 7.73
C ARG A 98 -2.05 -15.04 6.99
N TYR A 99 -2.61 -15.13 5.78
CA TYR A 99 -3.01 -13.99 4.93
C TYR A 99 -1.88 -13.15 4.31
N SER A 100 -0.65 -13.65 4.21
CA SER A 100 0.29 -13.13 3.19
C SER A 100 -0.18 -13.58 1.80
N GLY A 101 0.07 -12.80 0.75
CA GLY A 101 -0.17 -13.25 -0.64
C GLY A 101 0.58 -14.55 -0.98
N ARG A 102 0.51 -15.02 -2.25
CA ARG A 102 1.13 -16.29 -2.70
C ARG A 102 2.52 -16.51 -2.07
N ASP A 103 2.66 -17.58 -1.30
CA ASP A 103 3.90 -17.93 -0.59
C ASP A 103 4.99 -18.33 -1.59
N ALA A 104 6.05 -17.52 -1.68
CA ALA A 104 7.15 -17.74 -2.62
C ALA A 104 7.79 -19.13 -2.48
N LEU A 105 7.87 -19.67 -1.26
CA LEU A 105 8.42 -21.00 -1.03
C LEU A 105 7.54 -22.09 -1.65
N THR A 106 6.21 -21.97 -1.52
CA THR A 106 5.26 -22.93 -2.11
C THR A 106 5.35 -22.90 -3.64
N VAL A 107 5.41 -21.71 -4.25
CA VAL A 107 5.55 -21.55 -5.71
C VAL A 107 6.83 -22.21 -6.22
N LYS A 108 7.97 -21.94 -5.57
CA LYS A 108 9.26 -22.52 -5.97
C LYS A 108 9.31 -24.04 -5.76
N LEU A 109 8.70 -24.56 -4.69
CA LEU A 109 8.56 -26.01 -4.48
C LEU A 109 7.71 -26.68 -5.55
N SER A 110 6.60 -26.06 -5.98
CA SER A 110 5.78 -26.59 -7.07
C SER A 110 6.58 -26.67 -8.38
N SER A 111 7.37 -25.64 -8.70
CA SER A 111 8.27 -25.66 -9.86
C SER A 111 9.33 -26.76 -9.73
N LEU A 112 9.98 -26.85 -8.57
CA LEU A 112 11.00 -27.87 -8.31
C LEU A 112 10.44 -29.29 -8.46
N VAL A 113 9.21 -29.53 -7.98
CA VAL A 113 8.53 -30.82 -8.16
C VAL A 113 8.15 -31.06 -9.62
N ALA A 114 7.83 -30.03 -10.41
CA ALA A 114 7.57 -30.17 -11.83
C ALA A 114 8.84 -30.58 -12.61
N ASP A 115 9.99 -30.03 -12.23
CA ASP A 115 11.28 -30.24 -12.90
C ASP A 115 12.05 -31.47 -12.38
N CYS A 116 11.70 -31.98 -11.20
CA CYS A 116 12.37 -33.12 -10.57
C CYS A 116 12.30 -34.41 -11.44
N PRO A 117 13.38 -35.19 -11.56
CA PRO A 117 13.34 -36.48 -12.25
C PRO A 117 12.36 -37.46 -11.58
N LEU A 118 11.68 -38.30 -12.38
CA LEU A 118 10.73 -39.29 -11.85
C LEU A 118 11.38 -40.29 -10.87
N THR A 119 12.70 -40.51 -10.99
CA THR A 119 13.50 -41.40 -10.12
C THR A 119 13.62 -40.89 -8.69
N ASP A 120 13.55 -39.58 -8.46
CA ASP A 120 13.81 -38.95 -7.16
C ASP A 120 12.51 -38.57 -6.42
N LEU A 121 11.37 -38.51 -7.14
CA LEU A 121 10.04 -38.28 -6.55
C LEU A 121 9.65 -39.29 -5.46
N PRO A 122 9.94 -40.62 -5.58
CA PRO A 122 9.64 -41.58 -4.52
C PRO A 122 10.20 -41.20 -3.15
N ALA A 123 11.48 -40.82 -3.12
CA ALA A 123 12.17 -40.45 -1.89
C ALA A 123 11.64 -39.12 -1.34
N LEU A 124 11.27 -38.17 -2.20
CA LEU A 124 10.61 -36.92 -1.80
C LEU A 124 9.24 -37.17 -1.17
N ILE A 125 8.39 -37.99 -1.79
CA ILE A 125 7.05 -38.34 -1.28
C ILE A 125 7.15 -38.98 0.11
N ALA A 126 8.05 -39.96 0.28
CA ALA A 126 8.29 -40.59 1.58
C ALA A 126 8.79 -39.58 2.63
N GLY A 127 9.71 -38.69 2.24
CA GLY A 127 10.23 -37.63 3.10
C GLY A 127 9.17 -36.64 3.57
N LEU A 128 8.28 -36.20 2.67
CA LEU A 128 7.15 -35.32 3.01
C LEU A 128 6.12 -36.05 3.88
N GLY A 129 5.87 -37.33 3.62
CA GLY A 129 5.05 -38.21 4.46
C GLY A 129 5.48 -38.18 5.93
N ASN A 130 6.78 -38.35 6.18
CA ASN A 130 7.35 -38.28 7.53
C ASN A 130 7.13 -36.92 8.22
N LEU A 131 7.02 -35.82 7.47
CA LEU A 131 6.70 -34.51 8.04
C LEU A 131 5.21 -34.42 8.40
N PHE A 132 4.31 -35.03 7.63
CA PHE A 132 2.88 -35.06 7.92
C PHE A 132 2.56 -35.75 9.24
N ASP A 133 3.40 -36.67 9.71
CA ASP A 133 3.17 -37.41 10.96
C ASP A 133 3.79 -36.74 12.21
N LYS A 134 4.47 -35.58 12.04
CA LYS A 134 5.09 -34.87 13.17
C LYS A 134 4.06 -34.11 14.03
N PRO A 135 4.10 -34.23 15.37
CA PRO A 135 3.21 -33.51 16.27
C PRO A 135 3.47 -31.99 16.26
N PRO A 136 2.46 -31.14 16.58
CA PRO A 136 1.08 -31.52 16.89
C PRO A 136 0.27 -31.86 15.64
N THR A 137 -0.42 -33.00 15.66
CA THR A 137 -1.32 -33.45 14.60
C THR A 137 -2.76 -33.01 14.85
N THR A 138 -3.59 -32.99 13.81
CA THR A 138 -5.05 -32.84 13.88
C THR A 138 -5.69 -34.03 13.19
N GLU A 139 -6.82 -34.46 13.70
CA GLU A 139 -7.68 -35.43 13.03
C GLU A 139 -8.30 -34.80 11.78
N GLN A 140 -8.19 -35.48 10.64
CA GLN A 140 -8.78 -35.14 9.35
C GLN A 140 -9.38 -36.42 8.78
N GLY A 141 -10.68 -36.59 8.95
CA GLY A 141 -11.38 -37.84 8.62
C GLY A 141 -10.82 -39.04 9.39
N PHE A 142 -10.40 -40.07 8.67
CA PHE A 142 -9.79 -41.30 9.18
C PHE A 142 -8.31 -41.14 9.55
N SER A 143 -7.67 -40.06 9.08
CA SER A 143 -6.23 -39.84 9.20
C SER A 143 -5.89 -38.75 10.22
N THR A 144 -4.60 -38.64 10.56
CA THR A 144 -4.06 -37.46 11.24
C THR A 144 -2.98 -36.79 10.38
N ILE A 145 -2.93 -35.46 10.43
CA ILE A 145 -1.94 -34.67 9.70
C ILE A 145 -1.38 -33.55 10.59
N SER A 146 -0.09 -33.27 10.46
CA SER A 146 0.61 -32.25 11.22
C SER A 146 0.03 -30.86 10.96
N LYS A 147 -0.36 -30.15 12.03
CA LYS A 147 -0.77 -28.74 11.96
C LYS A 147 0.31 -27.84 11.36
N ARG A 148 1.58 -28.23 11.51
CA ARG A 148 2.72 -27.44 11.05
C ARG A 148 3.05 -27.66 9.57
N TYR A 149 2.87 -28.89 9.08
CA TYR A 149 3.33 -29.29 7.74
C TYR A 149 2.20 -29.56 6.74
N ILE A 150 0.93 -29.40 7.13
CA ILE A 150 -0.22 -29.57 6.24
C ILE A 150 -0.14 -28.74 4.94
N TRP A 151 0.54 -27.60 4.95
CA TRP A 151 0.75 -26.76 3.76
C TRP A 151 1.60 -27.43 2.66
N LEU A 152 2.33 -28.51 2.96
CA LEU A 152 3.09 -29.30 1.99
C LEU A 152 2.25 -30.39 1.30
N ALA A 153 0.98 -30.58 1.70
CA ALA A 153 0.13 -31.63 1.16
C ALA A 153 -0.08 -31.49 -0.35
N GLU A 154 -0.27 -30.27 -0.85
CA GLU A 154 -0.40 -29.99 -2.28
C GLU A 154 0.87 -30.36 -3.06
N ILE A 155 2.05 -30.01 -2.53
CA ILE A 155 3.35 -30.34 -3.14
C ILE A 155 3.53 -31.85 -3.25
N ALA A 156 3.17 -32.59 -2.20
CA ALA A 156 3.18 -34.05 -2.23
C ALA A 156 2.18 -34.61 -3.24
N GLY A 157 0.99 -34.01 -3.35
CA GLY A 157 -0.03 -34.38 -4.32
C GLY A 157 0.41 -34.17 -5.77
N LEU A 158 1.10 -33.08 -6.07
CA LEU A 158 1.70 -32.82 -7.38
C LEU A 158 2.77 -33.87 -7.74
N ALA A 159 3.60 -34.27 -6.79
CA ALA A 159 4.59 -35.33 -6.99
C ALA A 159 3.92 -36.68 -7.32
N VAL A 160 2.88 -37.05 -6.57
CA VAL A 160 2.10 -38.27 -6.83
C VAL A 160 1.39 -38.19 -8.18
N LEU A 161 0.82 -37.04 -8.54
CA LEU A 161 0.18 -36.82 -9.85
C LEU A 161 1.15 -37.08 -11.02
N ARG A 162 2.40 -36.63 -10.92
CA ARG A 162 3.42 -36.88 -11.97
C ARG A 162 3.75 -38.37 -12.08
N LEU A 163 3.93 -39.06 -10.96
CA LEU A 163 4.14 -40.52 -10.98
C LEU A 163 2.93 -41.27 -11.56
N LEU A 164 1.71 -40.79 -11.27
CA LEU A 164 0.47 -41.34 -11.79
C LEU A 164 0.35 -41.16 -13.30
N GLN A 165 0.66 -39.96 -13.82
CA GLN A 165 0.70 -39.69 -15.26
C GLN A 165 1.72 -40.55 -15.99
N ALA A 166 2.86 -40.84 -15.35
CA ALA A 166 3.90 -41.72 -15.88
C ALA A 166 3.64 -43.23 -15.65
N ARG A 167 2.53 -43.60 -14.99
CA ARG A 167 2.22 -45.00 -14.59
C ARG A 167 3.38 -45.67 -13.82
N HIS A 168 4.07 -44.90 -12.99
CA HIS A 168 5.23 -45.38 -12.24
C HIS A 168 4.79 -46.32 -11.09
N PRO A 169 5.42 -47.49 -10.88
CA PRO A 169 4.99 -48.48 -9.88
C PRO A 169 4.86 -47.93 -8.44
N PHE A 170 5.70 -46.97 -8.06
CA PHE A 170 5.70 -46.35 -6.73
C PHE A 170 4.37 -45.66 -6.35
N THR A 171 3.49 -45.33 -7.30
CA THR A 171 2.14 -44.82 -6.95
C THR A 171 1.31 -45.83 -6.16
N LEU A 172 1.65 -47.12 -6.25
CA LEU A 172 0.98 -48.21 -5.55
C LEU A 172 1.56 -48.46 -4.15
N ASP A 173 2.69 -47.83 -3.81
CA ASP A 173 3.32 -47.96 -2.51
C ASP A 173 2.61 -47.15 -1.43
N GLU A 174 2.74 -47.59 -0.18
CA GLU A 174 2.05 -47.04 1.00
C GLU A 174 2.21 -45.52 1.12
N ALA A 175 3.40 -44.98 0.84
CA ALA A 175 3.66 -43.54 0.92
C ALA A 175 2.79 -42.72 -0.06
N SER A 176 2.58 -43.22 -1.28
CA SER A 176 1.73 -42.56 -2.27
C SER A 176 0.24 -42.67 -1.90
N LEU A 177 -0.18 -43.84 -1.41
CA LEU A 177 -1.56 -44.06 -0.93
C LEU A 177 -1.88 -43.17 0.27
N ALA A 178 -0.94 -43.02 1.21
CA ALA A 178 -1.07 -42.13 2.36
C ALA A 178 -1.29 -40.66 1.94
N VAL A 179 -0.55 -40.17 0.94
CA VAL A 179 -0.73 -38.80 0.43
C VAL A 179 -2.09 -38.63 -0.23
N LEU A 180 -2.51 -39.55 -1.10
CA LEU A 180 -3.82 -39.50 -1.77
C LEU A 180 -4.97 -39.52 -0.75
N SER A 181 -4.89 -40.41 0.24
CA SER A 181 -5.89 -40.54 1.30
C SER A 181 -5.98 -39.27 2.17
N LYS A 182 -4.84 -38.72 2.61
CA LYS A 182 -4.80 -37.47 3.38
C LYS A 182 -5.33 -36.28 2.57
N LEU A 183 -5.04 -36.20 1.26
CA LEU A 183 -5.54 -35.14 0.39
C LEU A 183 -7.05 -35.19 0.17
N ALA A 184 -7.63 -36.39 0.03
CA ALA A 184 -9.08 -36.55 -0.10
C ALA A 184 -9.82 -36.10 1.18
N GLN A 185 -9.24 -36.40 2.34
CA GLN A 185 -9.85 -36.13 3.65
C GLN A 185 -9.58 -34.72 4.19
N ALA A 186 -8.55 -34.04 3.69
CA ALA A 186 -8.19 -32.73 4.19
C ALA A 186 -9.13 -31.67 3.60
N HIS A 187 -9.94 -31.03 4.46
CA HIS A 187 -10.75 -29.86 4.11
C HIS A 187 -9.89 -28.59 3.97
N VAL A 188 -8.81 -28.67 3.18
CA VAL A 188 -7.87 -27.56 3.02
C VAL A 188 -8.52 -26.48 2.17
N TYR A 189 -8.44 -25.26 2.71
CA TYR A 189 -8.83 -23.95 2.21
C TYR A 189 -9.21 -23.81 0.73
N ASP A 190 -10.26 -23.01 0.52
CA ASP A 190 -10.88 -22.58 -0.74
C ASP A 190 -9.94 -21.74 -1.64
N GLU A 191 -8.77 -22.29 -1.97
CA GLU A 191 -7.86 -21.77 -2.98
C GLU A 191 -8.10 -22.48 -4.31
N ARG A 192 -8.26 -21.68 -5.38
CA ARG A 192 -8.63 -22.12 -6.74
C ARG A 192 -7.71 -23.22 -7.29
N ASP A 193 -6.43 -23.23 -6.91
CA ASP A 193 -5.38 -24.12 -7.41
C ASP A 193 -5.50 -25.56 -6.83
N VAL A 194 -5.90 -25.70 -5.55
CA VAL A 194 -6.10 -27.01 -4.88
C VAL A 194 -7.29 -27.78 -5.48
N ARG A 195 -8.31 -27.04 -5.93
CA ARG A 195 -9.48 -27.62 -6.62
C ARG A 195 -9.08 -28.29 -7.93
N GLU A 196 -8.17 -27.70 -8.70
CA GLU A 196 -7.72 -28.25 -9.98
C GLU A 196 -6.92 -29.55 -9.80
N LEU A 197 -6.04 -29.63 -8.79
CA LEU A 197 -5.31 -30.85 -8.45
C LEU A 197 -6.27 -31.97 -8.04
N GLY A 198 -7.24 -31.67 -7.17
CA GLY A 198 -8.25 -32.64 -6.72
C GLY A 198 -9.11 -33.19 -7.86
N GLU A 199 -9.49 -32.35 -8.82
CA GLU A 199 -10.24 -32.75 -10.02
C GLU A 199 -9.40 -33.67 -10.92
N LYS A 200 -8.11 -33.36 -11.15
CA LYS A 200 -7.20 -34.21 -11.94
C LYS A 200 -6.97 -35.59 -11.31
N LEU A 201 -6.76 -35.65 -9.99
CA LEU A 201 -6.57 -36.92 -9.29
C LEU A 201 -7.85 -37.79 -9.33
N ARG A 202 -9.02 -37.17 -9.19
CA ARG A 202 -10.33 -37.84 -9.27
C ARG A 202 -10.63 -38.39 -10.67
N ASP A 203 -10.08 -37.78 -11.72
CA ASP A 203 -10.19 -38.29 -13.09
C ASP A 203 -9.20 -39.45 -13.37
N LEU A 204 -7.95 -39.35 -12.88
CA LEU A 204 -6.88 -40.29 -13.23
C LEU A 204 -6.82 -41.56 -12.38
N VAL A 205 -7.07 -41.47 -11.07
CA VAL A 205 -7.00 -42.63 -10.15
C VAL A 205 -7.95 -43.76 -10.59
N PRO A 206 -9.25 -43.48 -10.87
CA PRO A 206 -10.18 -44.48 -11.39
C PRO A 206 -9.73 -45.18 -12.68
N LYS A 207 -8.94 -44.52 -13.54
CA LYS A 207 -8.47 -45.08 -14.82
C LYS A 207 -7.36 -46.12 -14.65
N TRP A 208 -6.87 -46.34 -13.44
CA TRP A 208 -5.92 -47.41 -13.12
C TRP A 208 -6.55 -48.39 -12.12
N PRO A 209 -7.09 -49.53 -12.59
CA PRO A 209 -7.84 -50.46 -11.75
C PRO A 209 -7.09 -50.94 -10.50
N GLU A 210 -5.79 -51.25 -10.63
CA GLU A 210 -4.96 -51.69 -9.51
C GLU A 210 -4.76 -50.58 -8.46
N LEU A 211 -4.58 -49.32 -8.88
CA LEU A 211 -4.46 -48.19 -7.96
C LEU A 211 -5.79 -47.88 -7.26
N ASP A 212 -6.88 -47.85 -8.02
CA ASP A 212 -8.24 -47.67 -7.50
C ASP A 212 -8.56 -48.72 -6.43
N TYR A 213 -8.22 -49.98 -6.69
CA TYR A 213 -8.35 -51.09 -5.76
C TYR A 213 -7.46 -50.93 -4.52
N LYS A 214 -6.15 -50.67 -4.70
CA LYS A 214 -5.20 -50.56 -3.58
C LYS A 214 -5.52 -49.38 -2.67
N LEU A 215 -5.91 -48.24 -3.24
CA LEU A 215 -6.29 -47.05 -2.48
C LEU A 215 -7.57 -47.28 -1.67
N PHE A 216 -8.56 -47.98 -2.24
CA PHE A 216 -9.76 -48.37 -1.51
C PHE A 216 -9.42 -49.19 -0.26
N TRP A 217 -8.64 -50.25 -0.40
CA TRP A 217 -8.27 -51.10 0.75
C TRP A 217 -7.34 -50.39 1.75
N TYR A 218 -6.50 -49.47 1.27
CA TYR A 218 -5.73 -48.60 2.16
C TYR A 218 -6.65 -47.72 3.03
N ASP A 219 -7.68 -47.11 2.44
CA ASP A 219 -8.66 -46.30 3.18
C ASP A 219 -9.50 -47.15 4.15
N VAL A 220 -9.84 -48.41 3.80
CA VAL A 220 -10.50 -49.36 4.71
C VAL A 220 -9.66 -49.58 5.96
N GLU A 221 -8.38 -49.91 5.79
CA GLU A 221 -7.45 -50.15 6.90
C GLU A 221 -7.24 -48.90 7.76
N LEU A 222 -7.18 -47.73 7.12
CA LEU A 222 -7.06 -46.46 7.81
C LEU A 222 -8.32 -46.13 8.62
N ALA A 223 -9.51 -46.33 8.05
CA ALA A 223 -10.78 -46.11 8.73
C ALA A 223 -10.97 -47.00 9.96
N ARG A 224 -10.49 -48.25 9.92
CA ARG A 224 -10.51 -49.20 11.06
C ARG A 224 -9.60 -48.76 12.21
N LYS A 225 -8.48 -48.11 11.90
CA LYS A 225 -7.52 -47.57 12.88
C LYS A 225 -7.87 -46.15 13.33
N GLY A 226 -8.70 -45.45 12.56
CA GLY A 226 -9.06 -44.06 12.74
C GLY A 226 -10.00 -43.79 13.92
N PRO A 227 -10.11 -42.52 14.35
CA PRO A 227 -10.95 -42.12 15.48
C PRO A 227 -12.46 -42.17 15.16
N VAL A 228 -12.84 -42.04 13.89
CA VAL A 228 -14.24 -41.88 13.43
C VAL A 228 -15.09 -43.13 13.68
N HIS A 229 -14.56 -44.33 13.39
CA HIS A 229 -15.28 -45.60 13.50
C HIS A 229 -14.79 -46.44 14.69
N ARG A 230 -14.25 -45.80 15.73
CA ARG A 230 -13.65 -46.48 16.87
C ARG A 230 -14.70 -47.30 17.63
N GLY A 231 -14.60 -48.64 17.55
CA GLY A 231 -15.50 -49.58 18.22
C GLY A 231 -16.59 -50.18 17.32
N GLU A 232 -16.67 -49.76 16.05
CA GLU A 232 -17.60 -50.32 15.06
C GLU A 232 -16.84 -51.07 13.95
N PRO A 233 -17.38 -52.18 13.42
CA PRO A 233 -16.78 -52.88 12.30
C PRO A 233 -16.94 -52.06 11.00
N VAL A 234 -15.83 -51.73 10.34
CA VAL A 234 -15.83 -51.10 9.00
C VAL A 234 -15.98 -52.21 7.95
N ILE A 235 -17.23 -52.48 7.60
CA ILE A 235 -17.66 -53.59 6.71
C ILE A 235 -18.53 -53.13 5.54
N HIS A 236 -18.77 -51.82 5.41
CA HIS A 236 -19.58 -51.24 4.35
C HIS A 236 -18.88 -50.07 3.65
N VAL A 237 -18.96 -50.03 2.32
CA VAL A 237 -18.35 -48.97 1.48
C VAL A 237 -18.86 -47.57 1.87
N TRP A 238 -20.14 -47.43 2.20
CA TRP A 238 -20.73 -46.13 2.55
C TRP A 238 -20.05 -45.46 3.75
N GLN A 239 -19.45 -46.25 4.66
CA GLN A 239 -18.70 -45.75 5.82
C GLN A 239 -17.46 -44.94 5.42
N LEU A 240 -17.03 -45.01 4.15
CA LEU A 240 -15.86 -44.30 3.60
C LEU A 240 -16.25 -43.11 2.70
N LEU A 241 -17.48 -43.04 2.20
CA LEU A 241 -17.88 -42.08 1.16
C LEU A 241 -17.99 -40.63 1.66
N GLY A 242 -18.19 -40.42 2.96
CA GLY A 242 -18.37 -39.09 3.57
C GLY A 242 -17.20 -38.12 3.34
N PHE A 243 -16.00 -38.63 3.05
CA PHE A 243 -14.79 -37.84 2.83
C PHE A 243 -14.36 -37.76 1.35
N ARG A 244 -15.29 -38.00 0.42
CA ARG A 244 -15.10 -37.84 -1.04
C ARG A 244 -13.79 -38.45 -1.56
N PRO A 245 -13.57 -39.76 -1.40
CA PRO A 245 -12.34 -40.44 -1.84
C PRO A 245 -12.04 -40.24 -3.34
N PHE A 246 -10.78 -40.45 -3.74
CA PHE A 246 -10.37 -40.37 -5.15
C PHE A 246 -10.65 -41.66 -5.95
N TRP A 247 -10.83 -42.79 -5.28
CA TRP A 247 -11.26 -44.04 -5.91
C TRP A 247 -12.75 -44.02 -6.26
N SER A 248 -13.14 -44.88 -7.20
CA SER A 248 -14.49 -44.99 -7.76
C SER A 248 -15.10 -46.38 -7.67
N LEU A 249 -14.30 -47.40 -7.30
CA LEU A 249 -14.64 -48.82 -7.44
C LEU A 249 -14.76 -49.22 -8.91
N ASN A 250 -13.63 -49.26 -9.60
CA ASN A 250 -13.56 -49.55 -11.03
C ASN A 250 -14.23 -50.89 -11.40
N LYS A 251 -15.07 -50.89 -12.44
CA LYS A 251 -15.75 -52.08 -12.98
C LYS A 251 -14.87 -53.31 -13.21
N LEU A 252 -13.61 -53.10 -13.59
CA LEU A 252 -12.66 -54.18 -13.87
C LEU A 252 -12.26 -54.95 -12.61
N ASN A 253 -12.49 -54.38 -11.43
CA ASN A 253 -12.22 -55.01 -10.14
C ASN A 253 -13.40 -55.87 -9.64
N PHE A 254 -14.52 -55.97 -10.38
CA PHE A 254 -15.70 -56.74 -9.95
C PHE A 254 -15.39 -58.22 -9.70
N SER A 255 -14.76 -58.90 -10.67
CA SER A 255 -14.42 -60.32 -10.53
C SER A 255 -13.41 -60.54 -9.41
N LEU A 256 -12.42 -59.65 -9.29
CA LEU A 256 -11.45 -59.68 -8.18
C LEU A 256 -12.12 -59.53 -6.81
N ALA A 257 -13.10 -58.63 -6.69
CA ALA A 257 -13.86 -58.46 -5.46
C ALA A 257 -14.69 -59.72 -5.13
N CYS A 258 -15.25 -60.39 -6.15
CA CYS A 258 -15.96 -61.66 -5.96
C CYS A 258 -15.02 -62.79 -5.49
N ASP A 259 -13.83 -62.91 -6.10
CA ASP A 259 -12.83 -63.90 -5.68
C ASP A 259 -12.40 -63.69 -4.21
N GLN A 260 -12.36 -62.44 -3.75
CA GLN A 260 -11.99 -62.07 -2.37
C GLN A 260 -13.04 -62.38 -1.31
N ILE A 261 -14.32 -62.30 -1.67
CA ILE A 261 -15.42 -62.74 -0.80
C ILE A 261 -15.23 -64.21 -0.42
N ALA A 262 -14.78 -65.03 -1.38
CA ALA A 262 -14.47 -66.44 -1.16
C ALA A 262 -13.09 -66.66 -0.52
N GLY A 263 -12.09 -65.84 -0.87
CA GLY A 263 -10.69 -66.05 -0.51
C GLY A 263 -10.22 -65.47 0.84
N PHE A 264 -10.88 -64.45 1.39
CA PHE A 264 -10.45 -63.86 2.67
C PHE A 264 -10.84 -64.72 3.89
N THR A 265 -9.95 -64.77 4.88
CA THR A 265 -10.16 -65.51 6.14
C THR A 265 -10.91 -64.70 7.20
N SER A 266 -10.81 -63.36 7.14
CA SER A 266 -11.46 -62.43 8.06
C SER A 266 -12.91 -62.16 7.65
N GLY A 267 -13.86 -62.40 8.55
CA GLY A 267 -15.29 -62.14 8.29
C GLY A 267 -15.58 -60.68 7.92
N HIS A 268 -14.89 -59.72 8.54
CA HIS A 268 -15.03 -58.30 8.21
C HIS A 268 -14.51 -57.97 6.80
N ASP A 269 -13.43 -58.61 6.34
CA ASP A 269 -12.91 -58.41 4.99
C ASP A 269 -13.81 -59.02 3.94
N ARG A 270 -14.39 -60.20 4.22
CA ARG A 270 -15.40 -60.81 3.35
C ARG A 270 -16.64 -59.93 3.22
N LEU A 271 -17.11 -59.34 4.33
CA LEU A 271 -18.26 -58.42 4.33
C LEU A 271 -17.94 -57.09 3.59
N MET A 272 -16.74 -56.54 3.76
CA MET A 272 -16.31 -55.36 3.00
C MET A 272 -16.15 -55.65 1.51
N ALA A 273 -15.57 -56.80 1.15
CA ALA A 273 -15.45 -57.25 -0.25
C ALA A 273 -16.83 -57.46 -0.88
N LEU A 274 -17.79 -58.02 -0.14
CA LEU A 274 -19.19 -58.14 -0.57
C LEU A 274 -19.83 -56.76 -0.78
N SER A 275 -19.62 -55.82 0.15
CA SER A 275 -20.09 -54.45 -0.01
C SER A 275 -19.46 -53.75 -1.22
N MET A 276 -18.16 -53.95 -1.47
CA MET A 276 -17.45 -53.45 -2.64
C MET A 276 -18.05 -54.01 -3.94
N ALA A 277 -18.14 -55.34 -4.06
CA ALA A 277 -18.66 -56.00 -5.25
C ALA A 277 -20.11 -55.59 -5.54
N PHE A 278 -20.94 -55.43 -4.50
CA PHE A 278 -22.31 -54.96 -4.63
C PHE A 278 -22.41 -53.48 -5.07
N ASN A 279 -21.52 -52.61 -4.58
CA ASN A 279 -21.48 -51.22 -5.05
C ASN A 279 -21.06 -51.14 -6.53
N ILE A 280 -20.08 -51.93 -6.95
CA ILE A 280 -19.69 -52.03 -8.37
C ILE A 280 -20.88 -52.52 -9.22
N TYR A 281 -21.60 -53.55 -8.75
CA TYR A 281 -22.80 -54.09 -9.42
C TYR A 281 -23.91 -53.05 -9.60
N THR A 282 -24.18 -52.26 -8.57
CA THR A 282 -25.25 -51.25 -8.59
C THR A 282 -24.90 -50.00 -9.41
N GLN A 283 -23.63 -49.58 -9.45
CA GLN A 283 -23.15 -48.45 -10.25
C GLN A 283 -23.12 -48.72 -11.77
N HIS A 284 -23.22 -49.99 -12.18
CA HIS A 284 -23.14 -50.41 -13.59
C HIS A 284 -24.41 -51.10 -14.09
N ASP A 285 -25.57 -50.58 -13.70
CA ASP A 285 -26.89 -51.00 -14.21
C ASP A 285 -27.29 -52.45 -13.92
N ARG A 286 -26.71 -53.07 -12.89
CA ARG A 286 -27.10 -54.38 -12.36
C ARG A 286 -27.13 -55.51 -13.42
N PRO A 287 -25.99 -55.87 -14.04
CA PRO A 287 -25.96 -56.90 -15.07
C PRO A 287 -26.35 -58.28 -14.50
N PRO A 288 -27.30 -59.02 -15.10
CA PRO A 288 -27.75 -60.32 -14.56
C PRO A 288 -26.62 -61.34 -14.36
N SER A 289 -25.59 -61.31 -15.23
CA SER A 289 -24.40 -62.16 -15.12
C SER A 289 -23.58 -61.90 -13.85
N TRP A 290 -23.60 -60.67 -13.33
CA TRP A 290 -22.87 -60.29 -12.13
C TRP A 290 -23.63 -60.67 -10.86
N GLU A 291 -24.97 -60.66 -10.88
CA GLU A 291 -25.76 -61.20 -9.78
C GLU A 291 -25.48 -62.69 -9.55
N VAL A 292 -25.39 -63.47 -10.64
CA VAL A 292 -25.02 -64.89 -10.57
C VAL A 292 -23.63 -65.09 -9.93
N GLN A 293 -22.65 -64.27 -10.32
CA GLN A 293 -21.30 -64.33 -9.75
C GLN A 293 -21.27 -63.92 -8.26
N LEU A 294 -22.03 -62.90 -7.86
CA LEU A 294 -22.17 -62.53 -6.44
C LEU A 294 -22.76 -63.65 -5.61
N ARG A 295 -23.83 -64.31 -6.10
CA ARG A 295 -24.47 -65.45 -5.43
C ARG A 295 -23.52 -66.64 -5.28
N GLN A 296 -22.73 -66.94 -6.31
CA GLN A 296 -21.69 -67.97 -6.25
C GLN A 296 -20.58 -67.63 -5.25
N ALA A 297 -20.16 -66.36 -5.19
CA ALA A 297 -19.08 -65.92 -4.30
C ALA A 297 -19.44 -66.02 -2.80
N VAL A 298 -20.72 -65.91 -2.44
CA VAL A 298 -21.20 -65.99 -1.05
C VAL A 298 -21.68 -67.37 -0.62
N GLU A 299 -21.85 -68.32 -1.56
CA GLU A 299 -22.52 -69.63 -1.35
C GLU A 299 -21.97 -70.43 -0.16
N GLN A 300 -20.68 -70.27 0.16
CA GLN A 300 -20.01 -70.99 1.25
C GLN A 300 -20.20 -70.35 2.64
N SER A 301 -21.03 -69.31 2.80
CA SER A 301 -21.27 -68.64 4.08
C SER A 301 -22.71 -68.14 4.21
N ASP A 302 -23.45 -68.74 5.14
CA ASP A 302 -24.84 -68.36 5.43
C ASP A 302 -24.98 -66.87 5.80
N GLU A 303 -24.02 -66.32 6.57
CA GLU A 303 -23.99 -64.89 6.95
C GLU A 303 -23.85 -63.96 5.73
N LEU A 304 -23.00 -64.31 4.75
CA LEU A 304 -22.82 -63.51 3.53
C LEU A 304 -24.00 -63.66 2.57
N CYS A 305 -24.61 -64.84 2.51
CA CYS A 305 -25.86 -65.09 1.78
C CYS A 305 -27.00 -64.21 2.33
N GLU A 306 -27.20 -64.21 3.65
CA GLU A 306 -28.20 -63.36 4.31
C GLU A 306 -27.93 -61.87 4.05
N LYS A 307 -26.67 -61.45 4.08
CA LYS A 307 -26.29 -60.05 3.83
C LYS A 307 -26.48 -59.63 2.38
N LEU A 308 -26.17 -60.50 1.42
CA LEU A 308 -26.42 -60.27 -0.01
C LEU A 308 -27.93 -60.19 -0.28
N GLU A 309 -28.74 -61.06 0.33
CA GLU A 309 -30.19 -60.97 0.25
C GLU A 309 -30.73 -59.67 0.84
N ALA A 310 -30.18 -59.20 1.96
CA ALA A 310 -30.52 -57.89 2.52
C ALA A 310 -30.10 -56.72 1.61
N PHE A 311 -29.07 -56.86 0.77
CA PHE A 311 -28.67 -55.85 -0.21
C PHE A 311 -29.54 -55.88 -1.48
N LEU A 312 -29.93 -57.07 -1.96
CA LEU A 312 -30.82 -57.25 -3.11
C LEU A 312 -32.27 -56.88 -2.78
N ASN A 313 -32.70 -57.18 -1.55
CA ASN A 313 -34.03 -56.96 -1.01
C ASN A 313 -33.96 -56.11 0.28
N PRO A 314 -33.52 -54.84 0.19
CA PRO A 314 -33.38 -53.99 1.37
C PRO A 314 -34.74 -53.83 2.07
N PRO A 315 -34.80 -53.95 3.41
CA PRO A 315 -36.02 -53.66 4.16
C PRO A 315 -36.48 -52.23 3.83
N LYS A 316 -37.80 -51.99 3.81
CA LYS A 316 -38.36 -50.66 3.54
C LYS A 316 -37.72 -49.64 4.49
N ARG A 317 -36.75 -48.87 3.97
CA ARG A 317 -36.10 -47.78 4.68
C ARG A 317 -37.17 -46.76 5.08
N GLN A 318 -37.26 -46.40 6.36
CA GLN A 318 -37.94 -45.16 6.72
C GLN A 318 -37.12 -44.03 6.11
N VAL A 319 -37.66 -43.39 5.08
CA VAL A 319 -37.02 -42.23 4.46
C VAL A 319 -36.97 -41.14 5.52
N GLU A 320 -35.77 -40.75 5.94
CA GLU A 320 -35.60 -39.67 6.91
C GLU A 320 -36.12 -38.37 6.32
N GLU A 321 -36.74 -37.51 7.13
CA GLU A 321 -37.41 -36.30 6.65
C GLU A 321 -36.51 -35.37 5.84
N TRP A 322 -35.19 -35.40 6.05
CA TRP A 322 -34.25 -34.57 5.31
C TRP A 322 -34.00 -35.07 3.88
N GLU A 323 -34.06 -36.39 3.62
CA GLU A 323 -33.94 -36.96 2.26
C GLU A 323 -35.21 -36.69 1.45
N ILE A 324 -36.39 -36.80 2.08
CA ILE A 324 -37.66 -36.36 1.46
C ILE A 324 -37.58 -34.88 1.13
N ARG A 325 -37.08 -34.05 2.05
CA ARG A 325 -36.91 -32.60 1.82
C ARG A 325 -35.89 -32.29 0.72
N GLN A 326 -34.77 -33.00 0.66
CA GLN A 326 -33.77 -32.83 -0.41
C GLN A 326 -34.32 -33.25 -1.77
N ALA A 327 -34.95 -34.42 -1.89
CA ALA A 327 -35.57 -34.87 -3.13
C ALA A 327 -36.74 -33.95 -3.53
N GLN A 328 -37.52 -33.44 -2.57
CA GLN A 328 -38.53 -32.41 -2.81
C GLN A 328 -37.89 -31.10 -3.29
N TRP A 329 -36.77 -30.66 -2.72
CA TRP A 329 -36.06 -29.47 -3.17
C TRP A 329 -35.46 -29.64 -4.56
N GLU A 330 -34.89 -30.80 -4.88
CA GLU A 330 -34.35 -31.11 -6.21
C GLU A 330 -35.47 -31.23 -7.24
N ALA A 331 -36.57 -31.90 -6.92
CA ALA A 331 -37.75 -31.98 -7.79
C ALA A 331 -38.40 -30.60 -7.97
N GLN A 332 -38.52 -29.80 -6.91
CA GLN A 332 -39.01 -28.42 -6.99
C GLN A 332 -38.05 -27.54 -7.77
N ALA A 333 -36.72 -27.72 -7.65
CA ALA A 333 -35.74 -26.96 -8.42
C ALA A 333 -35.79 -27.33 -9.91
N ALA A 334 -35.91 -28.63 -10.23
CA ALA A 334 -36.08 -29.12 -11.60
C ALA A 334 -37.40 -28.64 -12.21
N GLN A 335 -38.51 -28.72 -11.45
CA GLN A 335 -39.81 -28.22 -11.85
C GLN A 335 -39.80 -26.70 -12.06
N ARG A 336 -39.24 -25.92 -11.12
CA ARG A 336 -39.04 -24.47 -11.29
C ARG A 336 -38.20 -24.16 -12.52
N THR A 337 -37.20 -24.99 -12.84
CA THR A 337 -36.36 -24.80 -14.04
C THR A 337 -37.17 -25.01 -15.33
N LEU A 338 -37.99 -26.07 -15.39
CA LEU A 338 -38.89 -26.33 -16.51
C LEU A 338 -39.97 -25.25 -16.65
N GLU A 339 -40.64 -24.89 -15.54
CA GLU A 339 -41.64 -23.82 -15.49
C GLU A 339 -41.03 -22.47 -15.91
N ASN A 340 -39.82 -22.14 -15.45
CA ASN A 340 -39.11 -20.94 -15.85
C ASN A 340 -38.74 -20.96 -17.35
N ALA A 341 -38.42 -22.13 -17.91
CA ALA A 341 -38.13 -22.27 -19.34
C ALA A 341 -39.40 -22.13 -20.21
N GLU A 342 -40.53 -22.72 -19.78
CA GLU A 342 -41.82 -22.56 -20.44
C GLU A 342 -42.34 -21.13 -20.33
N ASN A 343 -42.25 -20.51 -19.15
CA ASN A 343 -42.62 -19.13 -18.93
C ASN A 343 -41.77 -18.19 -19.81
N ARG A 344 -40.44 -18.39 -19.87
CA ARG A 344 -39.55 -17.66 -20.78
C ARG A 344 -39.97 -17.80 -22.25
N ARG A 345 -40.33 -19.01 -22.68
CA ARG A 345 -40.83 -19.24 -24.05
C ARG A 345 -42.15 -18.51 -24.30
N SER A 346 -43.08 -18.54 -23.35
CA SER A 346 -44.38 -17.86 -23.44
C SER A 346 -44.21 -16.34 -23.56
N TRP A 347 -43.36 -15.74 -22.71
CA TRP A 347 -43.03 -14.31 -22.79
C TRP A 347 -42.41 -13.95 -24.13
N ARG A 348 -41.48 -14.75 -24.66
CA ARG A 348 -40.86 -14.51 -25.95
C ARG A 348 -41.87 -14.45 -27.09
N VAL A 349 -42.80 -15.41 -27.14
CA VAL A 349 -43.85 -15.46 -28.17
C VAL A 349 -44.86 -14.32 -28.00
N GLY A 350 -45.33 -14.08 -26.78
CA GLY A 350 -46.33 -13.04 -26.50
C GLY A 350 -45.82 -11.62 -26.75
N LEU A 351 -44.58 -11.31 -26.36
CA LEU A 351 -43.96 -10.01 -26.60
C LEU A 351 -43.74 -9.74 -28.09
N ALA A 352 -43.39 -10.76 -28.88
CA ALA A 352 -43.19 -10.63 -30.31
C ALA A 352 -44.52 -10.47 -31.08
N ALA A 353 -45.61 -11.07 -30.60
CA ALA A 353 -46.93 -10.98 -31.23
C ALA A 353 -47.61 -9.63 -30.98
N GLU A 354 -47.35 -8.98 -29.85
CA GLU A 354 -48.05 -7.77 -29.39
C GLU A 354 -47.07 -6.66 -28.99
N VAL A 355 -46.15 -6.30 -29.91
CA VAL A 355 -45.10 -5.29 -29.67
C VAL A 355 -45.69 -3.94 -29.22
N ASP A 356 -46.81 -3.52 -29.81
CA ASP A 356 -47.48 -2.25 -29.49
C ASP A 356 -48.03 -2.20 -28.05
N LEU A 357 -48.28 -3.35 -27.42
CA LEU A 357 -48.79 -3.45 -26.05
C LEU A 357 -47.69 -3.54 -24.99
N ILE A 358 -46.41 -3.48 -25.40
CA ILE A 358 -45.27 -3.41 -24.48
C ILE A 358 -45.35 -2.12 -23.67
N ASN A 359 -45.62 -1.00 -24.33
CA ASN A 359 -45.73 0.30 -23.68
C ASN A 359 -47.19 0.60 -23.32
N SER A 360 -47.38 1.33 -22.21
CA SER A 360 -48.70 1.79 -21.80
C SER A 360 -49.18 2.94 -22.70
N PRO A 361 -50.47 3.00 -23.08
CA PRO A 361 -51.05 4.18 -23.73
C PRO A 361 -51.24 5.35 -22.75
N HIS A 362 -51.16 5.09 -21.44
CA HIS A 362 -51.22 6.09 -20.39
C HIS A 362 -49.81 6.42 -19.89
N GLU A 363 -49.51 7.71 -19.86
CA GLU A 363 -48.25 8.26 -19.35
C GLU A 363 -47.98 7.86 -17.88
N GLY A 364 -46.72 7.57 -17.55
CA GLY A 364 -46.28 7.26 -16.18
C GLY A 364 -46.73 5.89 -15.63
N VAL A 365 -47.37 5.04 -16.45
CA VAL A 365 -47.81 3.70 -16.06
C VAL A 365 -46.86 2.65 -16.63
N MET A 366 -46.19 1.93 -15.73
CA MET A 366 -45.29 0.84 -16.09
C MET A 366 -46.09 -0.45 -16.33
N THR A 367 -45.87 -1.11 -17.46
CA THR A 367 -46.54 -2.38 -17.79
C THR A 367 -45.80 -3.57 -17.20
N ARG A 368 -46.49 -4.71 -17.06
CA ARG A 368 -45.84 -5.98 -16.69
C ARG A 368 -44.82 -6.44 -17.74
N ARG A 369 -45.06 -6.13 -19.02
CA ARG A 369 -44.14 -6.44 -20.13
C ARG A 369 -42.83 -5.66 -19.99
N GLN A 370 -42.90 -4.38 -19.62
CA GLN A 370 -41.72 -3.55 -19.33
C GLN A 370 -40.95 -4.06 -18.10
N ALA A 371 -41.66 -4.45 -17.02
CA ALA A 371 -41.01 -4.99 -15.82
C ALA A 371 -40.24 -6.29 -16.11
N TYR A 372 -40.86 -7.20 -16.86
CA TYR A 372 -40.23 -8.46 -17.25
C TYR A 372 -38.99 -8.24 -18.12
N LEU A 373 -39.08 -7.40 -19.15
CA LEU A 373 -37.94 -7.08 -20.02
C LEU A 373 -36.80 -6.41 -19.25
N MET A 374 -37.11 -5.52 -18.30
CA MET A 374 -36.11 -4.91 -17.43
C MET A 374 -35.40 -5.93 -16.54
N GLU A 375 -36.11 -6.91 -15.99
CA GLU A 375 -35.51 -8.02 -15.23
C GLU A 375 -34.58 -8.87 -16.10
N GLN A 376 -35.04 -9.27 -17.30
CA GLN A 376 -34.21 -10.08 -18.21
C GLN A 376 -32.93 -9.35 -18.67
N MET A 377 -33.03 -8.04 -18.92
CA MET A 377 -31.86 -7.21 -19.23
C MET A 377 -30.85 -7.17 -18.07
N ARG A 378 -31.34 -7.21 -16.82
CA ARG A 378 -30.49 -7.14 -15.61
C ARG A 378 -29.88 -8.49 -15.24
N ASP A 379 -30.57 -9.60 -15.44
CA ASP A 379 -30.02 -10.95 -15.20
C ASP A 379 -28.83 -11.28 -16.12
N GLY A 380 -28.74 -10.63 -17.28
CA GLY A 380 -27.63 -10.76 -18.22
C GLY A 380 -26.44 -9.81 -17.97
N SER A 381 -26.51 -8.89 -17.00
CA SER A 381 -25.42 -7.94 -16.71
C SER A 381 -24.59 -8.38 -15.50
N SER A 382 -23.27 -8.28 -15.62
CA SER A 382 -22.32 -8.63 -14.55
C SER A 382 -22.20 -7.55 -13.44
N SER A 383 -23.00 -6.48 -13.51
CA SER A 383 -22.92 -5.34 -12.60
C SER A 383 -24.02 -5.39 -11.54
N SER A 384 -23.74 -6.01 -10.39
CA SER A 384 -24.66 -6.03 -9.24
C SER A 384 -24.73 -4.71 -8.46
N ASN A 385 -23.95 -3.69 -8.86
CA ASN A 385 -23.67 -2.53 -8.01
C ASN A 385 -24.46 -1.25 -8.38
N THR A 386 -25.18 -1.19 -9.51
CA THR A 386 -26.02 -0.03 -9.90
C THR A 386 -27.31 -0.48 -10.59
N TRP A 387 -28.35 0.35 -10.54
CA TRP A 387 -29.65 0.15 -11.18
C TRP A 387 -29.70 0.64 -12.64
N SER A 388 -28.90 1.64 -13.00
CA SER A 388 -28.89 2.34 -14.31
C SER A 388 -28.30 1.55 -15.50
N SER A 389 -28.40 0.23 -15.54
CA SER A 389 -27.92 -0.57 -16.69
C SER A 389 -28.75 -0.30 -17.95
N GLY A 390 -28.24 0.53 -18.87
CA GLY A 390 -28.90 0.88 -20.13
C GLY A 390 -28.70 -0.09 -21.30
N ASN A 391 -28.21 -1.32 -21.08
CA ASN A 391 -27.88 -2.29 -22.15
C ASN A 391 -29.12 -2.97 -22.74
N TRP A 392 -30.05 -2.19 -23.29
CA TRP A 392 -31.27 -2.71 -23.92
C TRP A 392 -30.97 -3.58 -25.15
N GLN A 393 -29.80 -3.43 -25.78
CA GLN A 393 -29.34 -4.26 -26.89
C GLN A 393 -29.21 -5.74 -26.51
N SER A 394 -28.97 -6.06 -25.23
CA SER A 394 -28.93 -7.45 -24.75
C SER A 394 -30.25 -8.20 -25.01
N LEU A 395 -31.39 -7.49 -25.03
CA LEU A 395 -32.71 -8.07 -25.28
C LEU A 395 -32.89 -8.52 -26.74
N VAL A 396 -32.08 -8.03 -27.68
CA VAL A 396 -32.19 -8.36 -29.10
C VAL A 396 -31.97 -9.84 -29.36
N THR A 397 -31.00 -10.45 -28.67
CA THR A 397 -30.63 -11.86 -28.87
C THR A 397 -31.79 -12.81 -28.57
N GLU A 398 -32.61 -12.50 -27.56
CA GLU A 398 -33.70 -13.38 -27.12
C GLU A 398 -35.07 -12.94 -27.65
N PHE A 399 -35.36 -11.64 -27.68
CA PHE A 399 -36.69 -11.10 -27.98
C PHE A 399 -36.79 -10.41 -29.35
N GLY A 400 -35.66 -10.23 -30.06
CA GLY A 400 -35.60 -9.59 -31.36
C GLY A 400 -35.60 -8.06 -31.30
N VAL A 401 -35.25 -7.44 -32.43
CA VAL A 401 -35.09 -5.98 -32.57
C VAL A 401 -36.37 -5.20 -32.25
N PRO A 402 -37.58 -5.57 -32.75
CA PRO A 402 -38.78 -4.77 -32.53
C PRO A 402 -39.17 -4.64 -31.05
N VAL A 403 -39.08 -5.74 -30.29
CA VAL A 403 -39.38 -5.76 -28.84
C VAL A 403 -38.37 -4.90 -28.07
N ALA A 404 -37.08 -5.04 -28.39
CA ALA A 404 -36.01 -4.29 -27.74
C ALA A 404 -36.12 -2.77 -28.01
N GLN A 405 -36.47 -2.38 -29.24
CA GLN A 405 -36.71 -0.97 -29.60
C GLN A 405 -37.95 -0.39 -28.93
N ALA A 406 -39.04 -1.16 -28.84
CA ALA A 406 -40.24 -0.75 -28.12
C ALA A 406 -39.95 -0.52 -26.63
N PHE A 407 -39.19 -1.41 -25.99
CA PHE A 407 -38.72 -1.25 -24.61
C PHE A 407 -37.88 0.02 -24.44
N ARG A 408 -36.90 0.24 -25.32
CA ARG A 408 -36.05 1.45 -25.32
C ARG A 408 -36.88 2.72 -25.36
N ALA A 409 -37.79 2.84 -26.33
CA ALA A 409 -38.65 4.01 -26.48
C ALA A 409 -39.56 4.22 -25.25
N GLY A 410 -40.09 3.13 -24.69
CA GLY A 410 -40.90 3.15 -23.49
C GLY A 410 -40.14 3.60 -22.24
N ALA A 411 -38.89 3.17 -22.07
CA ALA A 411 -38.06 3.58 -20.95
C ALA A 411 -37.73 5.08 -21.00
N ILE A 412 -37.37 5.60 -22.19
CA ILE A 412 -37.07 7.04 -22.41
C ILE A 412 -38.30 7.93 -22.16
N SER A 413 -39.50 7.50 -22.58
CA SER A 413 -40.71 8.29 -22.33
C SER A 413 -41.17 8.21 -20.87
N PHE A 414 -41.02 7.04 -20.23
CA PHE A 414 -41.52 6.80 -18.89
C PHE A 414 -40.94 7.73 -17.82
N TRP A 415 -39.62 7.98 -17.86
CA TRP A 415 -38.95 8.75 -16.80
C TRP A 415 -39.46 10.21 -16.71
N ARG A 416 -39.92 10.78 -17.83
CA ARG A 416 -40.48 12.14 -17.86
C ARG A 416 -41.85 12.22 -17.19
N SER A 417 -42.70 11.23 -17.41
CA SER A 417 -44.07 11.25 -16.89
C SER A 417 -44.18 10.74 -15.45
N HIS A 418 -43.22 9.94 -14.98
CA HIS A 418 -43.21 9.45 -13.60
C HIS A 418 -42.26 10.28 -12.72
N ARG A 419 -42.82 10.97 -11.71
CA ARG A 419 -42.07 11.71 -10.69
C ARG A 419 -41.76 10.81 -9.48
N PRO A 420 -40.47 10.48 -9.20
CA PRO A 420 -40.11 9.72 -8.01
C PRO A 420 -40.37 10.51 -6.73
N THR A 421 -40.82 9.82 -5.69
CA THR A 421 -40.93 10.35 -4.32
C THR A 421 -39.57 10.24 -3.64
N LEU A 422 -39.11 11.34 -3.05
CA LEU A 422 -37.86 11.37 -2.28
C LEU A 422 -38.09 11.02 -0.80
N PRO A 423 -37.04 10.65 -0.04
CA PRO A 423 -37.14 10.44 1.41
C PRO A 423 -37.81 11.61 2.14
N SER A 424 -37.45 12.86 1.83
CA SER A 424 -38.09 14.05 2.43
C SER A 424 -39.60 14.17 2.16
N GLU A 425 -40.10 13.48 1.12
CA GLU A 425 -41.50 13.45 0.71
C GLU A 425 -42.24 12.19 1.21
N GLY A 426 -41.59 11.35 2.04
CA GLY A 426 -42.18 10.15 2.64
C GLY A 426 -41.94 8.85 1.87
N ALA A 427 -40.89 8.77 1.05
CA ALA A 427 -40.49 7.51 0.41
C ALA A 427 -40.10 6.43 1.45
N ALA A 428 -40.38 5.16 1.14
CA ALA A 428 -40.04 4.05 2.02
C ALA A 428 -38.52 3.87 2.12
N ALA A 429 -38.01 3.70 3.34
CA ALA A 429 -36.60 3.45 3.59
C ALA A 429 -36.15 2.09 3.02
N ASN A 430 -34.90 2.01 2.56
CA ASN A 430 -34.22 0.77 2.13
C ASN A 430 -34.94 -0.03 1.02
N SER A 431 -35.75 0.63 0.19
CA SER A 431 -36.41 0.01 -0.96
C SER A 431 -36.43 0.97 -2.14
N THR A 432 -35.97 0.51 -3.30
CA THR A 432 -36.09 1.25 -4.57
C THR A 432 -37.23 0.64 -5.38
N PRO A 433 -38.35 1.35 -5.60
CA PRO A 433 -39.46 0.83 -6.40
C PRO A 433 -39.02 0.49 -7.83
N TYR A 434 -39.61 -0.56 -8.43
CA TYR A 434 -39.34 -0.96 -9.83
C TYR A 434 -39.52 0.19 -10.83
N LYS A 435 -40.48 1.09 -10.58
CA LYS A 435 -40.70 2.29 -11.38
C LYS A 435 -39.49 3.23 -11.38
N VAL A 436 -38.81 3.36 -10.24
CA VAL A 436 -37.59 4.18 -10.12
C VAL A 436 -36.45 3.55 -10.91
N ILE A 437 -36.27 2.24 -10.80
CA ILE A 437 -35.27 1.47 -11.58
C ILE A 437 -35.52 1.61 -13.09
N PHE A 438 -36.79 1.54 -13.51
CA PHE A 438 -37.16 1.67 -14.92
C PHE A 438 -36.90 3.08 -15.45
N GLY A 439 -37.22 4.13 -14.68
CA GLY A 439 -36.89 5.51 -15.06
C GLY A 439 -35.38 5.78 -15.09
N LEU A 440 -34.61 5.24 -14.14
CA LEU A 440 -33.14 5.28 -14.15
C LEU A 440 -32.56 4.63 -15.41
N THR A 441 -33.13 3.50 -15.84
CA THR A 441 -32.78 2.83 -17.09
C THR A 441 -33.05 3.72 -18.30
N GLY A 442 -34.22 4.35 -18.35
CA GLY A 442 -34.58 5.29 -19.42
C GLY A 442 -33.64 6.49 -19.53
N LEU A 443 -33.32 7.11 -18.40
CA LEU A 443 -32.36 8.22 -18.32
C LEU A 443 -30.96 7.82 -18.77
N ALA A 444 -30.49 6.64 -18.36
CA ALA A 444 -29.17 6.13 -18.77
C ALA A 444 -29.09 5.89 -20.29
N ILE A 445 -30.16 5.37 -20.90
CA ILE A 445 -30.25 5.19 -22.36
C ILE A 445 -30.24 6.55 -23.05
N GLU A 446 -31.08 7.48 -22.62
CA GLU A 446 -31.21 8.78 -23.27
C GLU A 446 -29.94 9.63 -23.16
N ALA A 447 -29.34 9.68 -21.97
CA ALA A 447 -28.09 10.43 -21.77
C ALA A 447 -26.95 9.91 -22.66
N LYS A 448 -26.95 8.61 -22.97
CA LYS A 448 -25.91 7.97 -23.79
C LYS A 448 -26.17 8.09 -25.29
N GLU A 449 -27.42 7.91 -25.73
CA GLU A 449 -27.77 7.77 -27.15
C GLU A 449 -28.41 9.04 -27.74
N GLU A 450 -29.01 9.89 -26.92
CA GLU A 450 -29.78 11.08 -27.33
C GLU A 450 -29.29 12.33 -26.58
N VAL A 451 -27.96 12.53 -26.58
CA VAL A 451 -27.25 13.60 -25.86
C VAL A 451 -27.87 14.99 -26.05
N PHE A 452 -28.32 15.31 -27.27
CA PHE A 452 -28.96 16.59 -27.57
C PHE A 452 -30.31 16.76 -26.85
N SER A 453 -31.17 15.75 -26.88
CA SER A 453 -32.46 15.74 -26.16
C SER A 453 -32.24 15.88 -24.65
N PHE A 454 -31.27 15.13 -24.12
CA PHE A 454 -30.88 15.22 -22.71
C PHE A 454 -30.41 16.64 -22.36
N SER A 455 -29.59 17.27 -23.20
CA SER A 455 -29.06 18.61 -22.95
C SER A 455 -30.09 19.75 -23.04
N GLN A 456 -31.22 19.53 -23.73
CA GLN A 456 -32.27 20.54 -23.95
C GLN A 456 -33.54 20.31 -23.12
N MET A 457 -33.46 19.50 -22.06
CA MET A 457 -34.62 19.19 -21.24
C MET A 457 -35.19 20.43 -20.51
N SER A 458 -36.48 20.43 -20.17
CA SER A 458 -37.07 21.50 -19.35
C SER A 458 -36.57 21.44 -17.90
N ALA A 459 -36.76 22.51 -17.14
CA ALA A 459 -36.47 22.52 -15.70
C ALA A 459 -37.27 21.45 -14.93
N ASP A 460 -38.54 21.22 -15.29
CA ASP A 460 -39.37 20.17 -14.69
C ASP A 460 -38.79 18.76 -14.93
N ASN A 461 -38.32 18.50 -16.16
CA ASN A 461 -37.66 17.25 -16.50
C ASN A 461 -36.30 17.13 -15.78
N ALA A 462 -35.55 18.22 -15.63
CA ALA A 462 -34.32 18.22 -14.83
C ALA A 462 -34.59 17.92 -13.35
N GLU A 463 -35.70 18.40 -12.78
CA GLU A 463 -36.15 18.04 -11.43
C GLU A 463 -36.43 16.53 -11.34
N HIS A 464 -37.15 15.96 -12.30
CA HIS A 464 -37.40 14.52 -12.36
C HIS A 464 -36.09 13.73 -12.44
N ALA A 465 -35.21 14.09 -13.37
CA ALA A 465 -33.91 13.44 -13.53
C ALA A 465 -33.07 13.52 -12.24
N CYS A 466 -33.05 14.67 -11.56
CA CYS A 466 -32.36 14.80 -10.28
C CYS A 466 -32.91 13.84 -9.22
N ARG A 467 -34.23 13.69 -9.12
CA ARG A 467 -34.86 12.75 -8.18
C ARG A 467 -34.45 11.31 -8.45
N TYR A 468 -34.42 10.90 -9.71
CA TYR A 468 -33.93 9.56 -10.08
C TYR A 468 -32.47 9.37 -9.68
N GLY A 469 -31.60 10.35 -9.99
CA GLY A 469 -30.17 10.28 -9.67
C GLY A 469 -29.89 10.09 -8.17
N LEU A 470 -30.69 10.73 -7.31
CA LEU A 470 -30.59 10.57 -5.86
C LEU A 470 -31.06 9.20 -5.35
N LEU A 471 -31.81 8.42 -6.14
CA LEU A 471 -32.37 7.12 -5.75
C LEU A 471 -31.63 5.93 -6.39
N GLU A 472 -30.48 6.16 -7.02
CA GLU A 472 -29.55 5.12 -7.47
C GLU A 472 -29.09 4.24 -6.29
N LEU A 473 -28.67 3.00 -6.53
CA LEU A 473 -28.29 2.06 -5.47
C LEU A 473 -27.02 2.50 -4.74
N ASN A 474 -25.93 2.69 -5.49
CA ASN A 474 -24.62 3.07 -4.98
C ASN A 474 -24.06 4.28 -5.73
N GLY A 475 -23.78 5.37 -5.01
CA GLY A 475 -23.22 6.59 -5.60
C GLY A 475 -24.23 7.36 -6.45
N PHE A 476 -23.75 7.95 -7.54
CA PHE A 476 -24.55 8.67 -8.53
C PHE A 476 -24.42 8.03 -9.92
N PRO A 477 -25.45 8.11 -10.77
CA PRO A 477 -25.34 7.70 -12.17
C PRO A 477 -24.30 8.52 -12.95
N GLU A 478 -23.67 7.90 -13.96
CA GLU A 478 -22.63 8.55 -14.79
C GLU A 478 -23.10 9.84 -15.48
N TRP A 479 -24.39 9.98 -15.77
CA TRP A 479 -24.98 11.15 -16.41
C TRP A 479 -25.30 12.31 -15.45
N PHE A 480 -25.26 12.07 -14.14
CA PHE A 480 -25.68 13.06 -13.14
C PHE A 480 -24.78 14.32 -13.09
N PRO A 481 -23.43 14.23 -13.24
CA PRO A 481 -22.58 15.41 -13.37
C PRO A 481 -22.95 16.29 -14.58
N THR A 482 -23.34 15.69 -15.71
CA THR A 482 -23.79 16.44 -16.89
C THR A 482 -25.08 17.21 -16.61
N LEU A 483 -26.03 16.59 -15.91
CA LEU A 483 -27.26 17.26 -15.48
C LEU A 483 -26.94 18.47 -14.57
N PHE A 484 -26.02 18.29 -13.63
CA PHE A 484 -25.59 19.36 -12.73
C PHE A 484 -24.93 20.52 -13.47
N GLY A 485 -24.11 20.26 -14.49
CA GLY A 485 -23.52 21.30 -15.33
C GLY A 485 -24.57 22.15 -16.09
N LEU A 486 -25.75 21.59 -16.38
CA LEU A 486 -26.84 22.28 -17.08
C LEU A 486 -27.79 23.02 -16.12
N TYR A 487 -28.09 22.43 -14.96
CA TYR A 487 -29.05 22.96 -13.98
C TYR A 487 -28.47 23.02 -12.55
N PRO A 488 -27.35 23.74 -12.31
CA PRO A 488 -26.61 23.65 -11.05
C PRO A 488 -27.45 24.07 -9.84
N ARG A 489 -28.17 25.19 -9.93
CA ARG A 489 -29.01 25.71 -8.82
C ARG A 489 -30.16 24.78 -8.47
N LEU A 490 -30.84 24.23 -9.48
CA LEU A 490 -31.98 23.34 -9.26
C LEU A 490 -31.53 22.04 -8.57
N VAL A 491 -30.42 21.45 -9.04
CA VAL A 491 -29.87 20.23 -8.42
C VAL A 491 -29.36 20.52 -7.01
N GLN A 492 -28.67 21.64 -6.79
CA GLN A 492 -28.20 22.10 -5.49
C GLN A 492 -29.36 22.23 -4.48
N GLU A 493 -30.47 22.87 -4.85
CA GLU A 493 -31.64 23.04 -3.98
C GLU A 493 -32.25 21.69 -3.54
N ILE A 494 -32.38 20.74 -4.47
CA ILE A 494 -32.93 19.41 -4.19
C ILE A 494 -31.98 18.60 -3.29
N VAL A 495 -30.68 18.60 -3.61
CA VAL A 495 -29.65 17.91 -2.80
C VAL A 495 -29.62 18.49 -1.38
N MET A 496 -29.61 19.82 -1.24
CA MET A 496 -29.61 20.47 0.07
C MET A 496 -30.89 20.19 0.86
N ARG A 497 -32.05 20.07 0.20
CA ARG A 497 -33.30 19.68 0.86
C ARG A 497 -33.20 18.28 1.46
N GLU A 498 -32.68 17.30 0.71
CA GLU A 498 -32.49 15.94 1.24
C GLU A 498 -31.42 15.88 2.34
N ILE A 499 -30.31 16.62 2.20
CA ILE A 499 -29.28 16.71 3.25
C ILE A 499 -29.88 17.29 4.53
N ASN A 500 -30.63 18.40 4.46
CA ASN A 500 -31.26 18.98 5.65
C ASN A 500 -32.27 18.03 6.29
N TYR A 501 -33.10 17.37 5.48
CA TYR A 501 -34.03 16.35 5.97
C TYR A 501 -33.29 15.21 6.70
N GLU A 502 -32.18 14.73 6.14
CA GLU A 502 -31.34 13.69 6.75
C GLU A 502 -30.72 14.14 8.08
N LEU A 503 -30.32 15.41 8.20
CA LEU A 503 -29.73 15.97 9.41
C LEU A 503 -30.76 16.23 10.52
N ASP A 504 -32.00 16.52 10.17
CA ASP A 504 -33.07 16.89 11.11
C ASP A 504 -33.90 15.67 11.55
N ALA A 505 -33.88 14.57 10.79
CA ALA A 505 -34.62 13.34 11.12
C ALA A 505 -33.91 12.47 12.19
N PRO A 506 -34.65 11.80 13.10
CA PRO A 506 -34.07 10.82 14.03
C PRO A 506 -33.40 9.67 13.27
N ARG A 507 -32.20 9.26 13.71
CA ARG A 507 -31.45 8.16 13.08
C ARG A 507 -32.29 6.87 13.03
N PRO A 508 -32.53 6.28 11.84
CA PRO A 508 -33.05 4.92 11.75
C PRO A 508 -31.97 3.91 12.18
N GLU A 509 -32.37 2.82 12.85
CA GLU A 509 -31.47 1.75 13.36
C GLU A 509 -30.65 1.04 12.27
N PHE A 510 -31.05 1.18 11.00
CA PHE A 510 -30.36 0.57 9.86
C PHE A 510 -29.96 1.64 8.84
N GLY A 511 -28.64 1.76 8.61
CA GLY A 511 -27.99 2.76 7.75
C GLY A 511 -28.33 2.61 6.27
N GLY A 512 -29.48 3.15 5.88
CA GLY A 512 -29.88 3.32 4.48
C GLY A 512 -29.20 4.52 3.84
N GLY A 513 -28.83 4.36 2.56
CA GLY A 513 -28.04 5.28 1.74
C GLY A 513 -28.36 6.75 1.93
N ARG A 514 -27.45 7.44 2.61
CA ARG A 514 -27.51 8.87 2.94
C ARG A 514 -27.05 9.71 1.76
N VAL A 515 -27.81 10.75 1.40
CA VAL A 515 -27.44 11.68 0.33
C VAL A 515 -26.11 12.33 0.70
N LEU A 516 -25.91 12.71 1.95
CA LEU A 516 -24.66 13.29 2.43
C LEU A 516 -23.46 12.37 2.21
N GLN A 517 -23.61 11.06 2.47
CA GLN A 517 -22.55 10.09 2.26
C GLN A 517 -22.25 9.90 0.77
N ARG A 518 -23.27 9.88 -0.09
CA ARG A 518 -23.10 9.78 -1.55
C ARG A 518 -22.37 11.00 -2.11
N VAL A 519 -22.76 12.20 -1.68
CA VAL A 519 -22.07 13.45 -2.02
C VAL A 519 -20.61 13.37 -1.61
N ARG A 520 -20.31 12.95 -0.38
CA ARG A 520 -18.94 12.84 0.10
C ARG A 520 -18.06 11.89 -0.74
N TRP A 521 -18.58 10.73 -1.15
CA TRP A 521 -17.78 9.70 -1.82
C TRP A 521 -17.75 9.77 -3.34
N GLY A 522 -18.67 10.50 -3.97
CA GLY A 522 -18.77 10.59 -5.44
C GLY A 522 -19.38 11.88 -5.99
N GLY A 523 -19.45 12.93 -5.18
CA GLY A 523 -20.02 14.24 -5.53
C GLY A 523 -19.01 15.39 -5.47
N ASP A 524 -17.72 15.14 -5.70
CA ASP A 524 -16.68 16.18 -5.75
C ASP A 524 -17.03 17.32 -6.71
N TRP A 525 -17.62 16.98 -7.86
CA TRP A 525 -18.11 17.91 -8.88
C TRP A 525 -19.22 18.89 -8.42
N MET A 526 -19.89 18.64 -7.28
CA MET A 526 -20.90 19.56 -6.70
C MET A 526 -20.40 20.35 -5.48
N PHE A 527 -19.18 20.09 -4.98
CA PHE A 527 -18.69 20.73 -3.75
C PHE A 527 -18.65 22.25 -3.85
N GLY A 528 -18.30 22.80 -5.02
CA GLY A 528 -18.26 24.25 -5.26
C GLY A 528 -19.60 24.92 -4.95
N GLU A 529 -20.70 24.45 -5.55
CA GLU A 529 -22.04 25.00 -5.33
C GLU A 529 -22.59 24.64 -3.94
N LEU A 530 -22.30 23.45 -3.40
CA LEU A 530 -22.79 23.07 -2.07
C LEU A 530 -22.09 23.78 -0.92
N SER A 531 -20.88 24.31 -1.13
CA SER A 531 -20.06 24.87 -0.05
C SER A 531 -20.75 25.99 0.73
N ALA A 532 -21.35 26.98 0.07
CA ALA A 532 -22.04 28.10 0.71
C ALA A 532 -23.25 27.68 1.57
N PRO A 533 -24.23 26.90 1.06
CA PRO A 533 -25.35 26.46 1.89
C PRO A 533 -24.92 25.48 3.00
N LEU A 534 -23.89 24.66 2.78
CA LEU A 534 -23.33 23.80 3.84
C LEU A 534 -22.65 24.62 4.95
N MET A 535 -21.92 25.68 4.60
CA MET A 535 -21.34 26.61 5.57
C MET A 535 -22.42 27.29 6.43
N ALA A 536 -23.54 27.69 5.81
CA ALA A 536 -24.68 28.20 6.54
C ALA A 536 -25.26 27.13 7.49
N ARG A 537 -25.42 25.87 7.05
CA ARG A 537 -25.90 24.78 7.92
C ARG A 537 -24.97 24.45 9.08
N LEU A 538 -23.65 24.52 8.84
CA LEU A 538 -22.58 24.28 9.82
C LEU A 538 -22.45 25.40 10.87
N SER A 539 -23.05 26.57 10.62
CA SER A 539 -23.17 27.63 11.63
C SER A 539 -24.13 27.25 12.77
N HIS A 540 -24.93 26.20 12.58
CA HIS A 540 -25.80 25.61 13.60
C HIS A 540 -25.27 24.26 14.10
N PRO A 541 -25.59 23.84 15.35
CA PRO A 541 -25.21 22.53 15.85
C PRO A 541 -25.66 21.37 14.95
N THR A 542 -24.79 20.37 14.84
CA THR A 542 -25.09 19.09 14.18
C THR A 542 -25.03 17.99 15.23
N GLU A 543 -26.14 17.27 15.43
CA GLU A 543 -26.27 16.30 16.52
C GLU A 543 -25.38 15.06 16.33
N ASP A 544 -25.21 14.62 15.08
CA ASP A 544 -24.48 13.41 14.70
C ASP A 544 -23.03 13.71 14.27
N LEU A 545 -22.06 13.07 14.92
CA LEU A 545 -20.62 13.26 14.64
C LEU A 545 -20.24 12.82 13.22
N GLU A 546 -20.82 11.73 12.72
CA GLU A 546 -20.50 11.21 11.39
C GLU A 546 -20.99 12.15 10.28
N SER A 547 -22.19 12.71 10.45
CA SER A 547 -22.72 13.75 9.57
C SER A 547 -21.88 15.03 9.66
N LEU A 548 -21.54 15.51 10.86
CA LEU A 548 -20.67 16.67 11.04
C LEU A 548 -19.35 16.49 10.28
N GLN A 549 -18.70 15.34 10.46
CA GLN A 549 -17.45 15.02 9.79
C GLN A 549 -17.58 14.94 8.26
N SER A 550 -18.73 14.49 7.76
CA SER A 550 -18.98 14.43 6.31
C SER A 550 -19.24 15.80 5.72
N LEU A 551 -20.01 16.67 6.39
CA LEU A 551 -20.23 18.06 6.01
C LEU A 551 -18.90 18.83 5.95
N LEU A 552 -18.08 18.71 7.00
CA LEU A 552 -16.78 19.38 7.07
C LEU A 552 -15.82 18.89 6.00
N SER A 553 -15.81 17.58 5.68
CA SER A 553 -15.02 17.03 4.57
C SER A 553 -15.36 17.72 3.24
N ILE A 554 -16.65 17.85 2.93
CA ILE A 554 -17.11 18.50 1.69
C ILE A 554 -16.68 19.97 1.62
N VAL A 555 -16.81 20.71 2.73
CA VAL A 555 -16.39 22.12 2.79
C VAL A 555 -14.87 22.26 2.65
N GLN A 556 -14.10 21.40 3.33
CA GLN A 556 -12.64 21.44 3.29
C GLN A 556 -12.08 21.17 1.89
N ASP A 557 -12.72 20.27 1.14
CA ASP A 557 -12.39 19.90 -0.24
C ASP A 557 -12.98 20.87 -1.28
N SER A 558 -13.73 21.90 -0.85
CA SER A 558 -14.29 22.94 -1.72
C SER A 558 -13.35 24.15 -1.87
N LEU A 559 -13.74 25.11 -2.72
CA LEU A 559 -12.96 26.34 -3.00
C LEU A 559 -13.20 27.49 -2.00
N VAL A 560 -13.81 27.23 -0.84
CA VAL A 560 -14.03 28.28 0.19
C VAL A 560 -12.69 28.79 0.72
N ASP A 561 -12.53 30.10 0.88
CA ASP A 561 -11.28 30.67 1.40
C ASP A 561 -10.96 30.20 2.82
N ASP A 562 -9.66 29.99 3.09
CA ASP A 562 -9.15 29.56 4.41
C ASP A 562 -9.60 30.48 5.54
N GLU A 563 -9.68 31.81 5.30
CA GLU A 563 -10.11 32.80 6.31
C GLU A 563 -11.57 32.58 6.75
N VAL A 564 -12.45 32.23 5.81
CA VAL A 564 -13.88 31.98 6.12
C VAL A 564 -14.04 30.69 6.91
N VAL A 565 -13.30 29.64 6.53
CA VAL A 565 -13.28 28.36 7.25
C VAL A 565 -12.68 28.54 8.65
N ALA A 566 -11.58 29.28 8.79
CA ALA A 566 -10.93 29.57 10.06
C ALA A 566 -11.87 30.30 11.03
N LYS A 567 -12.61 31.30 10.55
CA LYS A 567 -13.58 32.04 11.36
C LYS A 567 -14.72 31.16 11.88
N LEU A 568 -15.27 30.29 11.03
CA LEU A 568 -16.31 29.36 11.46
C LEU A 568 -15.74 28.33 12.45
N ALA A 569 -14.59 27.74 12.12
CA ALA A 569 -13.96 26.69 12.89
C ALA A 569 -13.55 27.14 14.29
N SER A 570 -12.92 28.32 14.39
CA SER A 570 -12.49 28.91 15.67
C SER A 570 -13.67 29.16 16.61
N ASN A 571 -14.76 29.76 16.12
CA ASN A 571 -15.97 29.98 16.92
C ASN A 571 -16.58 28.65 17.39
N ARG A 572 -16.79 27.71 16.46
CA ARG A 572 -17.40 26.40 16.77
C ARG A 572 -16.52 25.54 17.69
N ALA A 573 -15.20 25.60 17.54
CA ALA A 573 -14.26 24.83 18.38
C ALA A 573 -14.35 25.23 19.86
N VAL A 574 -14.68 26.49 20.15
CA VAL A 574 -14.82 27.00 21.52
C VAL A 574 -16.25 26.83 22.05
N GLU A 575 -17.26 27.09 21.23
CA GLU A 575 -18.67 27.01 21.61
C GLU A 575 -19.19 25.57 21.77
N GLU A 576 -18.60 24.60 21.08
CA GLU A 576 -19.07 23.22 21.07
C GLU A 576 -18.91 22.55 22.45
N VAL A 577 -20.04 22.26 23.07
CA VAL A 577 -20.10 21.65 24.42
C VAL A 577 -19.77 20.17 24.35
N LYS A 578 -20.10 19.48 23.25
CA LYS A 578 -19.83 18.04 23.08
C LYS A 578 -18.34 17.80 22.88
N LEU A 579 -17.69 17.20 23.87
CA LEU A 579 -16.26 16.87 23.84
C LEU A 579 -15.85 15.91 22.72
N GLU A 580 -16.80 15.18 22.14
CA GLU A 580 -16.54 14.30 20.98
C GLU A 580 -16.59 15.04 19.63
N HIS A 581 -17.25 16.20 19.58
CA HIS A 581 -17.43 17.00 18.36
C HIS A 581 -16.36 18.10 18.25
N ALA A 582 -16.08 18.80 19.35
CA ALA A 582 -15.11 19.89 19.40
C ALA A 582 -13.72 19.54 18.79
N PRO A 583 -13.15 18.34 18.99
CA PRO A 583 -11.88 17.96 18.36
C PRO A 583 -11.89 18.04 16.82
N THR A 584 -13.04 17.77 16.18
CA THR A 584 -13.17 17.86 14.73
C THR A 584 -13.07 19.32 14.26
N TRP A 585 -13.63 20.26 15.02
CA TRP A 585 -13.51 21.70 14.73
C TRP A 585 -12.09 22.22 14.92
N TYR A 586 -11.38 21.78 15.97
CA TYR A 586 -9.96 22.09 16.13
C TYR A 586 -9.11 21.55 14.97
N ALA A 587 -9.39 20.33 14.49
CA ALA A 587 -8.68 19.77 13.35
C ALA A 587 -8.88 20.61 12.07
N VAL A 588 -10.11 21.04 11.81
CA VAL A 588 -10.47 21.96 10.70
C VAL A 588 -9.72 23.29 10.84
N TRP A 589 -9.68 23.88 12.04
CA TRP A 589 -8.99 25.15 12.27
C TRP A 589 -7.46 25.02 12.11
N ILE A 590 -6.86 23.95 12.64
CA ILE A 590 -5.43 23.64 12.47
C ILE A 590 -5.07 23.44 10.99
N GLY A 591 -6.00 22.87 10.22
CA GLY A 591 -5.82 22.63 8.80
C GLY A 591 -5.70 23.90 7.95
N VAL A 592 -6.24 25.03 8.41
CA VAL A 592 -6.27 26.32 7.69
C VAL A 592 -5.42 27.40 8.35
N GLU A 593 -5.37 27.45 9.68
CA GLU A 593 -4.70 28.51 10.45
C GLU A 593 -3.98 27.92 11.69
N PRO A 594 -2.92 27.12 11.48
CA PRO A 594 -2.27 26.37 12.56
C PRO A 594 -1.60 27.26 13.62
N ILE A 595 -1.13 28.46 13.25
CA ILE A 595 -0.44 29.40 14.15
C ILE A 595 -1.34 29.79 15.34
N LEU A 596 -2.62 30.05 15.10
CA LEU A 596 -3.58 30.41 16.15
C LEU A 596 -4.26 29.17 16.77
N ALA A 597 -4.55 28.17 15.94
CA ALA A 597 -5.32 27.00 16.35
C ALA A 597 -4.55 26.06 17.29
N ILE A 598 -3.24 25.86 17.08
CA ILE A 598 -2.43 24.94 17.92
C ILE A 598 -2.33 25.45 19.37
N PRO A 599 -2.01 26.73 19.64
CA PRO A 599 -2.07 27.29 20.99
C PRO A 599 -3.47 27.20 21.62
N ALA A 600 -4.52 27.47 20.85
CA ALA A 600 -5.90 27.38 21.34
C ALA A 600 -6.28 25.94 21.74
N LEU A 601 -5.84 24.95 20.96
CA LEU A 601 -6.02 23.54 21.28
C LEU A 601 -5.31 23.16 22.59
N ALA A 602 -4.07 23.62 22.79
CA ALA A 602 -3.33 23.36 24.04
C ALA A 602 -4.09 23.89 25.26
N VAL A 603 -4.55 25.15 25.20
CA VAL A 603 -5.36 25.76 26.27
C VAL A 603 -6.65 24.97 26.52
N ARG A 604 -7.32 24.52 25.45
CA ARG A 604 -8.54 23.73 25.59
C ARG A 604 -8.31 22.39 26.26
N ILE A 605 -7.27 21.64 25.86
CA ILE A 605 -6.94 20.35 26.48
C ILE A 605 -6.60 20.57 27.96
N ASP A 606 -5.80 21.59 28.29
CA ASP A 606 -5.42 21.85 29.68
C ASP A 606 -6.59 22.24 30.59
N SER A 607 -7.65 22.83 30.03
CA SER A 607 -8.89 23.16 30.74
C SER A 607 -9.75 21.94 31.14
N LEU A 608 -9.49 20.76 30.57
CA LEU A 608 -10.26 19.54 30.88
C LEU A 608 -9.91 18.99 32.27
N PRO A 609 -10.88 18.47 33.03
CA PRO A 609 -10.70 18.14 34.44
C PRO A 609 -9.90 16.85 34.69
N SER A 610 -9.92 15.86 33.78
CA SER A 610 -9.21 14.58 33.98
C SER A 610 -8.19 14.26 32.88
N ASP A 611 -7.17 13.47 33.24
CA ASP A 611 -6.16 12.98 32.30
C ASP A 611 -6.77 12.07 31.21
N GLU A 612 -7.82 11.28 31.53
CA GLU A 612 -8.50 10.47 30.52
C GLU A 612 -9.23 11.33 29.48
N GLU A 613 -9.90 12.39 29.92
CA GLU A 613 -10.58 13.32 29.01
C GLU A 613 -9.58 14.07 28.13
N LYS A 614 -8.45 14.51 28.70
CA LYS A 614 -7.33 15.12 27.95
C LYS A 614 -6.80 14.18 26.87
N SER A 615 -6.53 12.93 27.25
CA SER A 615 -6.04 11.91 26.32
C SER A 615 -7.07 11.60 25.23
N LYS A 616 -8.35 11.40 25.58
CA LYS A 616 -9.42 11.14 24.61
C LYS A 616 -9.59 12.30 23.63
N PHE A 617 -9.59 13.55 24.12
CA PHE A 617 -9.73 14.74 23.29
C PHE A 617 -8.55 14.88 22.31
N ALA A 618 -7.32 14.71 22.80
CA ALA A 618 -6.11 14.74 21.99
C ALA A 618 -6.10 13.66 20.91
N MET A 619 -6.50 12.42 21.26
CA MET A 619 -6.60 11.31 20.30
C MET A 619 -7.64 11.61 19.20
N LEU A 620 -8.83 12.07 19.56
CA LEU A 620 -9.89 12.41 18.58
C LEU A 620 -9.43 13.54 17.64
N CYS A 621 -8.79 14.58 18.18
CA CYS A 621 -8.29 15.70 17.40
C CYS A 621 -7.20 15.26 16.41
N LEU A 622 -6.21 14.51 16.91
CA LEU A 622 -5.08 14.07 16.09
C LEU A 622 -5.51 13.09 14.99
N VAL A 623 -6.46 12.20 15.29
CA VAL A 623 -7.04 11.30 14.28
C VAL A 623 -7.81 12.08 13.21
N ALA A 624 -8.51 13.15 13.58
CA ALA A 624 -9.20 14.01 12.63
C ALA A 624 -8.23 14.81 11.73
N ILE A 625 -7.07 15.24 12.25
CA ILE A 625 -6.03 15.96 11.48
C ILE A 625 -5.34 15.03 10.47
N VAL A 626 -4.75 13.92 10.96
CA VAL A 626 -3.81 13.12 10.16
C VAL A 626 -4.55 12.05 9.34
N GLY A 627 -5.47 11.31 9.95
CA GLY A 627 -6.27 10.23 9.34
C GLY A 627 -5.47 9.03 8.78
N ARG A 628 -6.02 7.81 8.89
CA ARG A 628 -5.48 6.61 8.19
C ARG A 628 -6.48 5.84 7.33
N ARG A 629 -7.79 6.12 7.40
CA ARG A 629 -8.82 5.21 6.82
C ARG A 629 -9.94 5.86 6.01
N THR A 630 -10.00 7.17 6.02
CA THR A 630 -10.77 8.02 5.09
C THR A 630 -9.90 9.26 4.97
N ALA A 631 -9.62 9.74 3.76
CA ALA A 631 -8.71 10.86 3.47
C ALA A 631 -8.68 11.92 4.58
N SER A 632 -7.48 12.45 4.90
CA SER A 632 -7.28 13.55 5.87
C SER A 632 -8.39 14.59 5.67
N ARG A 633 -9.17 14.83 6.73
CA ARG A 633 -10.48 15.52 6.67
C ARG A 633 -10.35 17.03 6.89
N CYS A 634 -9.15 17.56 6.76
CA CYS A 634 -8.85 18.97 6.88
C CYS A 634 -7.76 19.35 5.89
N ARG A 635 -7.71 20.62 5.53
CA ARG A 635 -6.59 21.21 4.79
C ARG A 635 -5.27 21.00 5.53
N GLN A 636 -4.18 21.14 4.80
CA GLN A 636 -2.86 20.67 5.23
C GLN A 636 -1.89 21.80 5.58
N SER A 637 -2.38 23.00 5.95
CA SER A 637 -1.52 24.13 6.33
C SER A 637 -0.64 23.81 7.56
N TYR A 638 -1.03 22.83 8.37
CA TYR A 638 -0.20 22.30 9.47
C TYR A 638 1.02 21.50 9.01
N LYS A 639 1.09 21.04 7.74
CA LYS A 639 2.22 20.27 7.19
C LYS A 639 3.40 21.17 6.84
N THR A 640 3.91 21.83 7.86
CA THR A 640 5.21 22.51 7.87
C THR A 640 6.04 21.89 8.99
N VAL A 641 7.36 21.93 8.88
CA VAL A 641 8.24 21.34 9.89
C VAL A 641 7.97 21.92 11.28
N GLU A 642 7.75 23.24 11.37
CA GLU A 642 7.48 23.93 12.62
C GLU A 642 6.17 23.45 13.28
N HIS A 643 5.05 23.53 12.57
CA HIS A 643 3.74 23.13 13.11
C HIS A 643 3.66 21.63 13.40
N ALA A 644 4.24 20.78 12.54
CA ALA A 644 4.29 19.34 12.76
C ALA A 644 5.12 18.98 14.00
N LYS A 645 6.26 19.65 14.24
CA LYS A 645 7.08 19.49 15.46
C LYS A 645 6.29 19.86 16.70
N THR A 646 5.62 21.01 16.68
CA THR A 646 4.82 21.50 17.82
C THR A 646 3.68 20.54 18.15
N LEU A 647 2.92 20.09 17.13
CA LEU A 647 1.88 19.08 17.30
C LEU A 647 2.45 17.76 17.81
N TYR A 648 3.57 17.30 17.27
CA TYR A 648 4.21 16.04 17.66
C TYR A 648 4.60 16.04 19.14
N LEU A 649 5.30 17.08 19.60
CA LEU A 649 5.70 17.22 21.01
C LEU A 649 4.49 17.34 21.94
N MET A 650 3.51 18.17 21.58
CA MET A 650 2.29 18.36 22.37
C MET A 650 1.49 17.05 22.50
N MET A 651 1.28 16.34 21.39
CA MET A 651 0.48 15.10 21.38
C MET A 651 1.16 13.97 22.15
N HIS A 652 2.48 13.94 22.24
CA HIS A 652 3.20 12.97 23.07
C HIS A 652 2.95 13.12 24.58
N THR A 653 2.51 14.30 25.04
CA THR A 653 2.12 14.53 26.44
C THR A 653 0.84 13.79 26.81
N TYR A 654 -0.10 13.68 25.87
CA TYR A 654 -1.44 13.11 26.09
C TYR A 654 -1.63 11.70 25.50
N ILE A 655 -0.86 11.35 24.47
CA ILE A 655 -0.85 10.03 23.81
C ILE A 655 0.47 9.32 24.16
N ARG A 656 0.55 8.83 25.39
CA ARG A 656 1.77 8.33 26.02
C ARG A 656 2.19 6.98 25.44
N ILE A 657 3.44 6.85 25.01
CA ILE A 657 3.97 5.60 24.41
C ILE A 657 3.84 4.38 25.32
N ALA A 658 3.89 4.58 26.65
CA ALA A 658 3.76 3.50 27.63
C ALA A 658 2.38 2.79 27.56
N GLU A 659 1.38 3.44 26.99
CA GLU A 659 0.03 2.94 26.79
C GLU A 659 -0.20 2.48 25.34
N ASP A 660 0.86 2.40 24.53
CA ASP A 660 0.70 2.03 23.12
C ASP A 660 0.34 0.55 22.96
N ILE A 661 -0.63 0.27 22.10
CA ILE A 661 -1.10 -1.08 21.81
C ILE A 661 -0.23 -1.72 20.74
N ASP A 662 0.50 -2.78 21.11
CA ASP A 662 1.24 -3.60 20.15
C ASP A 662 0.34 -4.67 19.51
N ARG A 663 0.05 -4.48 18.23
CA ARG A 663 -0.74 -5.41 17.40
C ARG A 663 0.13 -6.31 16.53
N ALA A 664 1.46 -6.14 16.55
CA ALA A 664 2.36 -6.86 15.67
C ALA A 664 2.26 -8.38 15.89
N GLY A 665 1.95 -9.12 14.82
CA GLY A 665 1.85 -10.57 14.85
C GLY A 665 0.60 -11.14 15.53
N THR A 666 -0.40 -10.31 15.87
CA THR A 666 -1.61 -10.75 16.60
C THR A 666 -2.80 -11.16 15.72
N GLY A 667 -2.67 -11.08 14.38
CA GLY A 667 -3.73 -11.48 13.44
C GLY A 667 -4.59 -10.31 12.95
N VAL A 668 -5.81 -10.62 12.47
CA VAL A 668 -6.77 -9.61 12.00
C VAL A 668 -7.44 -8.95 13.20
N TYR A 669 -7.36 -7.64 13.27
CA TYR A 669 -8.01 -6.83 14.29
C TYR A 669 -8.72 -5.65 13.63
N SER A 670 -9.72 -5.10 14.32
CA SER A 670 -10.29 -3.80 13.99
C SER A 670 -9.60 -2.75 14.87
N PRO A 671 -8.76 -1.86 14.30
CA PRO A 671 -8.18 -0.74 15.04
C PRO A 671 -9.24 0.07 15.78
N GLY A 672 -8.95 0.40 17.03
CA GLY A 672 -9.71 1.39 17.79
C GLY A 672 -9.09 2.78 17.70
N LEU A 673 -9.73 3.76 18.35
CA LEU A 673 -9.25 5.15 18.43
C LEU A 673 -7.76 5.25 18.85
N ARG A 674 -7.33 4.40 19.79
CA ARG A 674 -5.96 4.40 20.28
C ARG A 674 -4.95 3.94 19.23
N ASP A 675 -5.27 2.86 18.50
CA ASP A 675 -4.45 2.36 17.40
C ASP A 675 -4.26 3.44 16.30
N ASP A 676 -5.34 4.16 15.97
CA ASP A 676 -5.34 5.25 14.98
C ASP A 676 -4.57 6.48 15.47
N ALA A 677 -4.71 6.85 16.75
CA ALA A 677 -4.03 8.01 17.32
C ALA A 677 -2.51 7.82 17.43
N GLN A 678 -2.07 6.61 17.82
CA GLN A 678 -0.65 6.23 17.79
C GLN A 678 -0.06 6.38 16.39
N SER A 679 -0.79 5.84 15.42
CA SER A 679 -0.41 5.89 14.01
C SER A 679 -0.32 7.31 13.47
N ALA A 680 -1.24 8.18 13.87
CA ALA A 680 -1.28 9.58 13.50
C ALA A 680 -0.11 10.38 14.12
N ARG A 681 0.19 10.12 15.40
CA ARG A 681 1.35 10.70 16.11
C ARG A 681 2.66 10.36 15.42
N ASP A 682 2.85 9.10 15.07
CA ASP A 682 4.06 8.64 14.36
C ASP A 682 4.14 9.21 12.94
N GLY A 683 2.99 9.48 12.30
CA GLY A 683 2.90 10.15 11.01
C GLY A 683 3.44 11.58 11.00
N LEU A 684 3.29 12.34 12.09
CA LEU A 684 3.88 13.69 12.21
C LEU A 684 5.41 13.63 12.21
N LEU A 685 6.00 12.68 12.95
CA LEU A 685 7.45 12.49 12.95
C LEU A 685 7.96 12.00 11.59
N ALA A 686 7.22 11.08 10.93
CA ALA A 686 7.56 10.61 9.60
C ALA A 686 7.64 11.78 8.59
N PHE A 687 6.64 12.66 8.59
CA PHE A 687 6.65 13.87 7.76
C PHE A 687 7.89 14.75 8.00
N ILE A 688 8.26 15.00 9.26
CA ILE A 688 9.47 15.78 9.59
C ILE A 688 10.73 15.06 9.09
N ARG A 689 10.83 13.74 9.26
CA ARG A 689 11.99 12.95 8.82
C ARG A 689 12.13 12.90 7.30
N GLU A 690 11.03 12.87 6.58
CA GLU A 690 11.01 12.80 5.11
C GLU A 690 11.24 14.17 4.46
N THR A 691 10.86 15.27 5.13
CA THR A 691 11.12 16.63 4.63
C THR A 691 12.63 16.91 4.56
N PRO A 692 13.19 17.25 3.38
CA PRO A 692 14.62 17.58 3.24
C PRO A 692 14.96 18.95 3.84
N GLY A 693 16.24 19.15 4.18
CA GLY A 693 16.80 20.46 4.50
C GLY A 693 16.96 20.78 5.99
N LYS A 694 17.64 21.91 6.23
CA LYS A 694 18.09 22.37 7.56
C LYS A 694 16.97 22.52 8.58
N ALA A 695 15.78 22.97 8.17
CA ALA A 695 14.64 23.12 9.07
C ALA A 695 14.24 21.77 9.71
N ALA A 696 14.17 20.69 8.91
CA ALA A 696 13.86 19.35 9.40
C ALA A 696 14.94 18.81 10.34
N PHE A 697 16.22 19.04 10.00
CA PHE A 697 17.35 18.71 10.86
C PHE A 697 17.27 19.38 12.24
N LEU A 698 17.07 20.70 12.27
CA LEU A 698 16.95 21.47 13.52
C LEU A 698 15.74 21.01 14.34
N ALA A 699 14.59 20.76 13.70
CA ALA A 699 13.42 20.23 14.38
C ALA A 699 13.68 18.86 15.03
N LEU A 700 14.40 17.96 14.36
CA LEU A 700 14.78 16.66 14.93
C LEU A 700 15.75 16.80 16.12
N GLN A 701 16.68 17.77 16.06
CA GLN A 701 17.56 18.08 17.21
C GLN A 701 16.77 18.63 18.39
N GLU A 702 15.85 19.56 18.17
CA GLU A 702 14.99 20.10 19.22
C GLU A 702 14.11 19.00 19.83
N ILE A 703 13.53 18.11 19.00
CA ILE A 703 12.80 16.94 19.49
C ILE A 703 13.72 16.05 20.33
N ALA A 704 14.96 15.82 19.91
CA ALA A 704 15.91 15.02 20.67
C ALA A 704 16.19 15.58 22.08
N LEU A 705 16.04 16.89 22.28
CA LEU A 705 16.19 17.52 23.59
C LEU A 705 14.88 17.55 24.37
N ALA A 706 13.79 17.93 23.71
CA ALA A 706 12.51 18.27 24.35
C ALA A 706 11.52 17.09 24.45
N HIS A 707 11.77 15.95 23.81
CA HIS A 707 10.81 14.84 23.75
C HIS A 707 10.36 14.41 25.18
N PRO A 708 9.05 14.28 25.45
CA PRO A 708 8.54 13.94 26.79
C PRO A 708 9.02 12.57 27.31
N SER A 709 9.18 11.59 26.40
CA SER A 709 9.79 10.29 26.72
C SER A 709 11.30 10.31 26.49
N GLU A 710 12.09 10.15 27.55
CA GLU A 710 13.55 10.12 27.48
C GLU A 710 14.09 9.00 26.58
N ARG A 711 13.40 7.86 26.52
CA ARG A 711 13.79 6.71 25.69
C ARG A 711 13.82 7.03 24.18
N LEU A 712 13.02 7.99 23.72
CA LEU A 712 12.97 8.38 22.31
C LEU A 712 13.92 9.53 21.94
N ARG A 713 14.53 10.20 22.92
CA ARG A 713 15.51 11.26 22.68
C ARG A 713 16.71 10.77 21.85
N PRO A 714 17.35 9.63 22.17
CA PRO A 714 18.44 9.09 21.35
C PRO A 714 18.02 8.74 19.92
N TRP A 715 16.79 8.24 19.72
CA TRP A 715 16.26 7.93 18.39
C TRP A 715 16.09 9.20 17.54
N SER A 716 15.62 10.29 18.14
CA SER A 716 15.47 11.57 17.46
C SER A 716 16.83 12.18 17.10
N ALA A 717 17.83 12.06 17.99
CA ALA A 717 19.21 12.45 17.69
C ALA A 717 19.80 11.62 16.52
N PHE A 718 19.53 10.31 16.50
CA PHE A 718 19.91 9.44 15.40
C PHE A 718 19.21 9.82 14.09
N TYR A 719 17.94 10.22 14.13
CA TYR A 719 17.24 10.73 12.93
C TYR A 719 17.81 12.07 12.45
N ALA A 720 18.20 12.97 13.35
CA ALA A 720 18.90 14.20 12.98
C ALA A 720 20.23 13.89 12.29
N GLN A 721 21.01 12.92 12.80
CA GLN A 721 22.25 12.49 12.16
C GLN A 721 22.02 11.89 10.77
N GLN A 722 20.99 11.02 10.62
CA GLN A 722 20.61 10.50 9.31
C GLN A 722 20.19 11.60 8.34
N LYS A 723 19.43 12.59 8.81
CA LYS A 723 19.01 13.75 8.01
C LYS A 723 20.23 14.56 7.54
N ALA A 724 21.15 14.89 8.43
CA ALA A 724 22.40 15.56 8.05
C ALA A 724 23.23 14.74 7.05
N THR A 725 23.23 13.41 7.18
CA THR A 725 23.94 12.53 6.24
C THR A 725 23.25 12.53 4.87
N ALA A 726 21.92 12.46 4.84
CA ALA A 726 21.16 12.45 3.59
C ALA A 726 21.24 13.81 2.88
N ASP A 727 21.10 14.91 3.61
CA ASP A 727 21.12 16.26 3.06
C ASP A 727 22.55 16.71 2.64
N SER A 728 23.60 16.08 3.17
CA SER A 728 24.98 16.33 2.74
C SER A 728 25.41 15.52 1.51
N GLN A 729 24.63 14.53 1.10
CA GLN A 729 24.92 13.78 -0.13
C GLN A 729 24.52 14.62 -1.35
N THR A 730 25.53 15.03 -2.12
CA THR A 730 25.29 15.61 -3.45
C THR A 730 24.64 14.54 -4.34
N PRO A 731 23.65 14.91 -5.18
CA PRO A 731 23.10 13.97 -6.16
C PRO A 731 24.23 13.35 -7.00
N PRO A 732 24.12 12.07 -7.40
CA PRO A 732 25.10 11.45 -8.26
C PRO A 732 25.23 12.25 -9.56
N TRP A 733 26.46 12.38 -10.08
CA TRP A 733 26.69 13.04 -11.36
C TRP A 733 26.08 12.23 -12.50
N GLU A 734 25.39 12.91 -13.40
CA GLU A 734 25.00 12.34 -14.69
C GLU A 734 26.24 11.95 -15.51
N PRO A 735 26.20 10.88 -16.34
CA PRO A 735 27.36 10.43 -17.10
C PRO A 735 28.03 11.54 -17.94
N ALA A 736 27.25 12.45 -18.53
CA ALA A 736 27.78 13.58 -19.29
C ALA A 736 28.63 14.52 -18.44
N LYS A 737 28.27 14.72 -17.17
CA LYS A 737 29.00 15.57 -16.23
C LYS A 737 30.31 14.93 -15.78
N VAL A 738 30.34 13.59 -15.71
CA VAL A 738 31.58 12.84 -15.46
C VAL A 738 32.56 13.00 -16.64
N VAL A 739 32.06 12.96 -17.88
CA VAL A 739 32.87 13.20 -19.08
C VAL A 739 33.41 14.64 -19.10
N GLU A 740 32.58 15.64 -18.82
CA GLU A 740 32.99 17.05 -18.75
C GLU A 740 34.13 17.26 -17.72
N PHE A 741 33.98 16.66 -16.54
CA PHE A 741 35.01 16.71 -15.51
C PHE A 741 36.29 15.97 -15.94
N HIS A 742 36.18 14.84 -16.63
CA HIS A 742 37.35 14.11 -17.14
C HIS A 742 38.15 14.95 -18.15
N GLU A 743 37.46 15.65 -19.06
CA GLU A 743 38.10 16.43 -20.12
C GLU A 743 38.67 17.76 -19.62
N SER A 744 37.99 18.41 -18.67
CA SER A 744 38.31 19.79 -18.28
C SER A 744 38.74 19.96 -16.82
N LEU A 745 38.76 18.88 -16.03
CA LEU A 745 39.04 18.84 -14.59
C LEU A 745 38.11 19.72 -13.74
N GLU A 746 37.02 20.19 -14.34
CA GLU A 746 36.00 21.03 -13.74
C GLU A 746 34.65 20.63 -14.33
N ASN A 747 33.56 20.87 -13.62
CA ASN A 747 32.21 20.62 -14.12
C ASN A 747 31.36 21.88 -14.09
N THR A 748 30.34 21.95 -14.95
CA THR A 748 29.39 23.06 -14.90
C THR A 748 28.43 22.86 -13.72
N PRO A 749 28.30 23.86 -12.81
CA PRO A 749 27.41 23.73 -11.66
C PRO A 749 25.94 23.65 -12.08
N SER A 750 25.26 22.59 -11.63
CA SER A 750 23.82 22.35 -11.87
C SER A 750 22.99 22.52 -10.60
N THR A 751 23.62 22.80 -9.45
CA THR A 751 22.93 23.10 -8.19
C THR A 751 23.55 24.33 -7.50
N HIS A 752 22.79 24.95 -6.59
CA HIS A 752 23.29 26.07 -5.78
C HIS A 752 24.58 25.70 -5.02
N ARG A 753 24.60 24.50 -4.42
CA ARG A 753 25.73 24.01 -3.63
C ARG A 753 26.99 23.81 -4.47
N GLU A 754 26.85 23.26 -5.67
CA GLU A 754 27.99 23.11 -6.59
C GLU A 754 28.53 24.47 -7.05
N LEU A 755 27.66 25.45 -7.30
CA LEU A 755 28.10 26.80 -7.68
C LEU A 755 28.84 27.47 -6.52
N TRP A 756 28.38 27.28 -5.28
CA TRP A 756 29.05 27.78 -4.09
C TRP A 756 30.42 27.12 -3.88
N ASN A 757 30.52 25.79 -4.05
CA ASN A 757 31.79 25.08 -4.01
C ASN A 757 32.77 25.63 -5.06
N LEU A 758 32.32 25.78 -6.32
CA LEU A 758 33.16 26.34 -7.38
C LEU A 758 33.60 27.78 -7.08
N ALA A 759 32.70 28.61 -6.55
CA ALA A 759 33.01 29.99 -6.17
C ALA A 759 34.06 30.03 -5.02
N ALA A 760 33.94 29.15 -4.04
CA ALA A 760 34.89 28.99 -2.95
C ALA A 760 36.27 28.53 -3.48
N ASP A 761 36.30 27.49 -4.31
CA ASP A 761 37.52 26.99 -4.94
C ASP A 761 38.23 28.08 -5.73
N ARG A 762 37.50 28.89 -6.52
CA ARG A 762 38.06 30.04 -7.25
C ARG A 762 38.68 31.08 -6.35
N LEU A 763 38.07 31.38 -5.21
CA LEU A 763 38.63 32.34 -4.26
C LEU A 763 39.82 31.78 -3.48
N LEU A 764 39.86 30.46 -3.25
CA LEU A 764 41.02 29.78 -2.68
C LEU A 764 42.20 29.71 -3.67
N ASP A 765 41.92 29.47 -4.96
CA ASP A 765 42.92 29.57 -6.03
C ASP A 765 43.51 30.98 -6.08
N LEU A 766 42.66 32.01 -6.04
CA LEU A 766 43.10 33.40 -5.98
C LEU A 766 43.94 33.69 -4.72
N LYS A 767 43.52 33.16 -3.56
CA LYS A 767 44.28 33.27 -2.31
C LYS A 767 45.68 32.68 -2.50
N HIS A 768 45.78 31.48 -3.07
CA HIS A 768 47.05 30.81 -3.32
C HIS A 768 47.92 31.59 -4.32
N ASP A 769 47.35 32.04 -5.43
CA ASP A 769 48.03 32.86 -6.45
C ASP A 769 48.66 34.13 -5.83
N LEU A 770 47.95 34.78 -4.91
CA LEU A 770 48.39 36.02 -4.27
C LEU A 770 49.36 35.79 -3.11
N GLU A 771 49.15 34.76 -2.30
CA GLU A 771 49.94 34.52 -1.09
C GLU A 771 51.23 33.74 -1.37
N ASP A 772 51.14 32.70 -2.20
CA ASP A 772 52.19 31.70 -2.34
C ASP A 772 52.71 31.58 -3.79
N GLY A 773 51.91 31.96 -4.80
CA GLY A 773 52.25 31.79 -6.22
C GLY A 773 53.42 32.65 -6.72
N ASP A 774 54.35 32.05 -7.48
CA ASP A 774 55.60 32.71 -7.95
C ASP A 774 55.37 34.03 -8.67
N SER A 775 54.32 34.11 -9.49
CA SER A 775 53.93 35.31 -10.25
C SER A 775 52.94 36.23 -9.49
N SER A 776 52.86 36.12 -8.16
CA SER A 776 51.94 36.91 -7.34
C SER A 776 52.09 38.42 -7.61
N CYS A 777 50.95 39.06 -7.85
CA CYS A 777 50.86 40.52 -7.97
C CYS A 777 50.45 41.20 -6.65
N ALA A 778 50.57 40.52 -5.50
CA ALA A 778 50.17 41.07 -4.20
C ALA A 778 50.85 42.42 -3.88
N GLU A 779 52.12 42.60 -4.25
CA GLU A 779 52.84 43.87 -4.05
C GLU A 779 52.20 45.05 -4.80
N ILE A 780 51.62 44.79 -5.97
CA ILE A 780 50.90 45.81 -6.75
C ILE A 780 49.57 46.14 -6.09
N LEU A 781 48.85 45.12 -5.60
CA LEU A 781 47.58 45.31 -4.90
C LEU A 781 47.76 46.04 -3.56
N LEU A 782 48.88 45.84 -2.87
CA LEU A 782 49.24 46.58 -1.65
C LEU A 782 49.35 48.10 -1.88
N LEU A 783 49.64 48.55 -3.11
CA LEU A 783 49.69 49.98 -3.46
C LEU A 783 48.30 50.56 -3.75
N ALA A 784 47.30 49.71 -3.99
CA ALA A 784 45.93 50.12 -4.29
C ALA A 784 45.14 50.37 -2.99
N ASN A 785 45.03 51.63 -2.57
CA ASN A 785 44.42 51.97 -1.27
C ASN A 785 42.87 52.08 -1.32
N GLN A 786 42.27 51.93 -2.50
CA GLN A 786 40.83 51.96 -2.68
C GLN A 786 40.26 50.54 -2.78
N GLU A 787 39.21 50.28 -2.01
CA GLU A 787 38.46 49.02 -2.05
C GLU A 787 37.90 48.73 -3.43
N THR A 788 37.41 49.75 -4.12
CA THR A 788 36.93 49.65 -5.50
C THR A 788 37.99 49.12 -6.46
N SER A 789 39.27 49.43 -6.25
CA SER A 789 40.37 48.93 -7.10
C SER A 789 40.64 47.45 -6.87
N ILE A 790 40.70 47.02 -5.60
CA ILE A 790 40.86 45.61 -5.25
C ILE A 790 39.64 44.82 -5.72
N ARG A 791 38.44 45.39 -5.57
CA ARG A 791 37.20 44.77 -6.02
C ARG A 791 37.16 44.57 -7.54
N LYS A 792 37.58 45.57 -8.31
CA LYS A 792 37.71 45.47 -9.77
C LYS A 792 38.72 44.41 -10.19
N PHE A 793 39.86 44.32 -9.50
CA PHE A 793 40.87 43.31 -9.77
C PHE A 793 40.33 41.90 -9.56
N ILE A 794 39.76 41.63 -8.38
CA ILE A 794 39.22 40.30 -8.04
C ILE A 794 38.06 39.95 -8.98
N GLY A 795 37.14 40.87 -9.23
CA GLY A 795 36.04 40.66 -10.17
C GLY A 795 36.52 40.37 -11.60
N GLY A 796 37.60 41.03 -12.05
CA GLY A 796 38.25 40.72 -13.32
C GLY A 796 38.84 39.31 -13.34
N TRP A 797 39.64 38.98 -12.32
CA TRP A 797 40.27 37.67 -12.17
C TRP A 797 39.24 36.53 -12.18
N LEU A 798 38.11 36.72 -11.48
CA LEU A 798 37.00 35.76 -11.45
C LEU A 798 36.32 35.59 -12.80
N ARG A 799 36.11 36.67 -13.56
CA ARG A 799 35.49 36.61 -14.89
C ARG A 799 36.42 35.95 -15.93
N ASP A 800 37.71 36.24 -15.88
CA ASP A 800 38.70 35.64 -16.79
C ASP A 800 38.80 34.12 -16.65
N ARG A 801 38.47 33.59 -15.45
CA ARG A 801 38.47 32.15 -15.11
C ARG A 801 37.09 31.50 -15.08
N ALA A 802 36.06 32.21 -15.56
CA ALA A 802 34.70 31.71 -15.59
C ALA A 802 34.54 30.52 -16.55
N ALA A 803 35.25 30.54 -17.69
CA ALA A 803 35.25 29.50 -18.71
C ALA A 803 33.84 29.02 -19.14
N GLY A 804 32.83 29.90 -19.10
CA GLY A 804 31.43 29.59 -19.44
C GLY A 804 30.62 28.91 -18.33
N ARG A 805 31.23 28.58 -17.18
CA ARG A 805 30.59 27.83 -16.09
C ARG A 805 29.78 28.71 -15.13
N TYR A 806 30.18 29.97 -14.99
CA TYR A 806 29.46 30.97 -14.21
C TYR A 806 29.63 32.37 -14.79
N VAL A 807 28.86 33.33 -14.28
CA VAL A 807 29.02 34.76 -14.56
C VAL A 807 29.09 35.52 -13.23
N VAL A 808 29.91 36.57 -13.19
CA VAL A 808 29.98 37.49 -12.05
C VAL A 808 29.63 38.90 -12.54
N PRO A 809 28.33 39.26 -12.60
CA PRO A 809 27.91 40.61 -12.90
C PRO A 809 28.43 41.58 -11.84
N GLN A 810 28.77 42.79 -12.29
CA GLN A 810 29.22 43.87 -11.42
C GLN A 810 28.02 44.74 -11.07
N GLU A 811 27.74 44.93 -9.78
CA GLU A 811 26.72 45.86 -9.25
C GLU A 811 25.24 45.52 -9.59
N GLU A 812 24.86 44.25 -9.56
CA GLU A 812 23.43 43.87 -9.64
C GLU A 812 22.70 44.23 -8.34
N GLN A 813 21.56 44.91 -8.45
CA GLN A 813 20.77 45.41 -7.33
C GLN A 813 19.75 44.36 -6.87
N LEU A 814 19.72 44.06 -5.56
CA LEU A 814 18.75 43.17 -4.93
C LEU A 814 17.43 43.91 -4.64
N ALA A 815 16.40 43.17 -4.22
CA ALA A 815 15.04 43.67 -4.01
C ALA A 815 14.92 44.81 -2.97
N ASP A 816 15.93 45.00 -2.11
CA ASP A 816 15.99 46.04 -1.08
C ASP A 816 16.97 47.18 -1.42
N ASP A 817 17.28 47.36 -2.71
CA ASP A 817 18.26 48.31 -3.24
C ASP A 817 19.72 48.07 -2.78
N THR A 818 20.00 46.98 -2.06
CA THR A 818 21.36 46.62 -1.67
C THR A 818 22.11 45.91 -2.81
N ARG A 819 23.44 45.96 -2.78
CA ARG A 819 24.32 45.35 -3.79
C ARG A 819 25.38 44.51 -3.09
N PRO A 820 25.41 43.18 -3.27
CA PRO A 820 26.55 42.37 -2.84
C PRO A 820 27.77 42.73 -3.69
N ASP A 821 28.98 42.58 -3.13
CA ASP A 821 30.20 42.92 -3.86
C ASP A 821 30.42 42.04 -5.10
N TYR A 822 30.14 40.75 -4.97
CA TYR A 822 30.04 39.83 -6.11
C TYR A 822 28.83 38.92 -5.96
N ARG A 823 28.34 38.44 -7.10
CA ARG A 823 27.26 37.45 -7.15
C ARG A 823 27.60 36.46 -8.25
N PHE A 824 27.97 35.23 -7.89
CA PHE A 824 28.16 34.19 -8.88
C PHE A 824 26.80 33.71 -9.36
N GLN A 825 26.62 33.62 -10.67
CA GLN A 825 25.41 33.10 -11.31
C GLN A 825 25.79 31.91 -12.20
N SER A 826 25.05 30.81 -12.11
CA SER A 826 25.19 29.69 -13.06
C SER A 826 24.46 30.05 -14.36
N SER A 827 25.00 29.59 -15.48
CA SER A 827 24.36 29.71 -16.80
C SER A 827 23.20 28.72 -16.99
N GLN A 828 23.10 27.69 -16.14
CA GLN A 828 22.09 26.63 -16.26
C GLN A 828 20.93 26.77 -15.27
N VAL A 829 21.18 27.27 -14.05
CA VAL A 829 20.18 27.36 -12.98
C VAL A 829 20.28 28.71 -12.28
N TYR A 830 19.13 29.35 -12.06
CA TYR A 830 19.06 30.57 -11.26
C TYR A 830 19.13 30.26 -9.76
N ALA A 831 20.36 30.15 -9.25
CA ALA A 831 20.64 29.92 -7.83
C ALA A 831 21.93 30.66 -7.41
N PRO A 832 21.90 32.01 -7.35
CA PRO A 832 23.10 32.81 -7.26
C PRO A 832 23.78 32.71 -5.88
N VAL A 833 25.10 32.85 -5.87
CA VAL A 833 25.92 32.82 -4.65
C VAL A 833 26.50 34.21 -4.39
N PRO A 834 26.01 34.94 -3.37
CA PRO A 834 26.56 36.24 -3.01
C PRO A 834 27.91 36.09 -2.28
N VAL A 835 28.83 37.00 -2.60
CA VAL A 835 30.10 37.18 -1.91
C VAL A 835 30.18 38.61 -1.41
N GLU A 836 30.41 38.77 -0.11
CA GLU A 836 30.63 40.07 0.51
C GLU A 836 32.10 40.24 0.84
N LEU A 837 32.73 41.30 0.31
CA LEU A 837 34.15 41.59 0.48
C LEU A 837 34.37 42.68 1.52
N LYS A 838 35.33 42.47 2.42
CA LYS A 838 35.78 43.51 3.37
C LYS A 838 37.29 43.65 3.35
N LEU A 839 37.75 44.89 3.17
CA LEU A 839 39.14 45.27 3.45
C LEU A 839 39.34 45.39 4.96
N SER A 840 39.93 44.38 5.60
CA SER A 840 39.85 44.22 7.05
C SER A 840 40.39 45.40 7.86
N GLN A 841 41.39 46.12 7.35
CA GLN A 841 41.97 47.28 8.03
C GLN A 841 40.99 48.47 8.20
N LYS A 842 39.95 48.56 7.37
CA LYS A 842 38.91 49.61 7.44
C LYS A 842 37.83 49.35 8.49
N TRP A 843 37.81 48.16 9.07
CA TRP A 843 36.76 47.72 9.97
C TRP A 843 37.31 47.37 11.35
N SER A 844 36.53 47.66 12.40
CA SER A 844 36.83 47.15 13.73
C SER A 844 36.57 45.63 13.76
N GLY A 845 37.17 44.93 14.71
CA GLY A 845 36.91 43.49 14.84
C GLY A 845 35.42 43.19 15.05
N PRO A 846 34.71 43.82 16.01
CA PRO A 846 33.26 43.65 16.19
C PRO A 846 32.42 43.96 14.96
N ALA A 847 32.84 44.92 14.13
CA ALA A 847 32.12 45.24 12.89
C ALA A 847 32.18 44.10 11.86
N HIS A 848 33.20 43.25 11.86
CA HIS A 848 33.23 42.09 10.97
C HIS A 848 32.13 41.06 11.34
N PHE A 849 31.95 40.79 12.64
CA PHE A 849 30.92 39.88 13.14
C PHE A 849 29.50 40.42 12.84
N GLU A 850 29.29 41.72 13.06
CA GLU A 850 28.02 42.38 12.74
C GLU A 850 27.70 42.31 11.24
N ARG A 851 28.67 42.57 10.36
CA ARG A 851 28.46 42.52 8.90
C ARG A 851 28.22 41.11 8.38
N LEU A 852 28.86 40.11 8.96
CA LEU A 852 28.58 38.71 8.66
C LEU A 852 27.09 38.38 8.94
N GLU A 853 26.59 38.73 10.13
CA GLU A 853 25.18 38.46 10.51
C GLU A 853 24.20 39.33 9.72
N ASN A 854 24.36 40.65 9.71
CA ASN A 854 23.33 41.55 9.20
C ASN A 854 23.38 41.73 7.69
N GLN A 855 24.57 41.85 7.11
CA GLN A 855 24.73 42.13 5.69
C GLN A 855 24.67 40.83 4.87
N LEU A 856 25.51 39.84 5.19
CA LEU A 856 25.53 38.60 4.42
C LEU A 856 24.31 37.72 4.74
N CYS A 857 24.14 37.27 5.99
CA CYS A 857 22.99 36.42 6.34
C CYS A 857 21.66 37.19 6.25
N GLY A 858 21.67 38.40 6.81
CA GLY A 858 20.47 39.18 7.06
C GLY A 858 19.96 39.97 5.86
N GLN A 859 20.74 40.24 4.82
CA GLN A 859 20.29 40.95 3.60
C GLN A 859 20.45 40.08 2.35
N TYR A 860 21.68 39.62 2.07
CA TYR A 860 21.98 38.97 0.79
C TYR A 860 21.46 37.54 0.65
N LEU A 861 21.33 36.81 1.75
CA LEU A 861 20.83 35.43 1.78
C LEU A 861 19.35 35.34 2.22
N ARG A 862 18.57 36.40 1.95
CA ARG A 862 17.10 36.40 2.19
C ARG A 862 16.31 35.65 1.12
N ASP A 863 16.81 35.63 -0.11
CA ASP A 863 16.11 35.02 -1.24
C ASP A 863 16.17 33.49 -1.14
N MET A 864 15.06 32.81 -1.40
CA MET A 864 15.00 31.34 -1.32
C MET A 864 15.91 30.62 -2.32
N SER A 865 16.35 31.30 -3.39
CA SER A 865 17.30 30.78 -4.38
C SER A 865 18.77 30.93 -3.97
N SER A 866 19.06 31.55 -2.81
CA SER A 866 20.41 31.79 -2.30
C SER A 866 20.53 31.36 -0.83
N SER A 867 20.92 30.11 -0.60
CA SER A 867 21.08 29.55 0.75
C SER A 867 22.53 29.47 1.23
N CYS A 868 23.52 29.70 0.37
CA CYS A 868 24.95 29.69 0.68
C CYS A 868 25.64 30.99 0.26
N GLY A 869 26.58 31.48 1.07
CA GLY A 869 27.33 32.71 0.78
C GLY A 869 28.82 32.62 1.14
N ILE A 870 29.59 33.62 0.72
CA ILE A 870 31.02 33.73 1.04
C ILE A 870 31.32 35.09 1.66
N PHE A 871 32.02 35.09 2.80
CA PHE A 871 32.52 36.29 3.44
C PHE A 871 34.02 36.41 3.18
N LEU A 872 34.40 37.31 2.29
CA LEU A 872 35.76 37.45 1.78
C LEU A 872 36.49 38.61 2.49
N LEU A 873 37.50 38.29 3.26
CA LEU A 873 38.36 39.25 3.94
C LEU A 873 39.67 39.43 3.18
N VAL A 874 40.11 40.67 3.01
CA VAL A 874 41.41 40.97 2.41
C VAL A 874 42.22 41.83 3.38
N ASN A 875 43.37 41.32 3.81
CA ASN A 875 44.35 42.08 4.60
C ASN A 875 45.28 42.84 3.66
N HIS A 876 45.26 44.17 3.77
CA HIS A 876 46.07 45.10 2.97
C HIS A 876 47.22 45.75 3.77
N GLY A 877 47.45 45.29 5.01
CA GLY A 877 48.59 45.69 5.84
C GLY A 877 48.44 46.97 6.66
N GLY A 878 47.28 47.64 6.61
CA GLY A 878 47.01 48.84 7.42
C GLY A 878 46.72 48.57 8.91
N LYS A 879 46.47 47.32 9.31
CA LYS A 879 46.23 46.90 10.70
C LYS A 879 46.78 45.50 10.91
N THR A 880 47.26 45.19 12.11
CA THR A 880 47.85 43.88 12.44
C THR A 880 47.04 43.05 13.43
N LYS A 881 46.12 43.68 14.18
CA LYS A 881 45.26 43.00 15.16
C LYS A 881 43.82 43.52 15.14
N TRP A 882 42.85 42.65 15.42
CA TRP A 882 41.43 42.95 15.49
C TRP A 882 40.80 42.39 16.76
N GLU A 883 40.04 43.22 17.47
CA GLU A 883 39.35 42.79 18.70
C GLU A 883 38.26 41.75 18.40
N SER A 884 38.36 40.59 19.02
CA SER A 884 37.27 39.61 19.06
C SER A 884 36.35 39.90 20.26
N PRO A 885 35.03 39.73 20.12
CA PRO A 885 34.09 39.83 21.23
C PRO A 885 34.40 38.89 22.41
N THR A 886 35.11 37.79 22.16
CA THR A 886 35.32 36.71 23.16
C THR A 886 36.79 36.43 23.48
N ARG A 887 37.73 36.68 22.57
CA ARG A 887 39.15 36.26 22.71
C ARG A 887 40.16 37.41 22.77
N GLY A 888 39.71 38.67 22.75
CA GLY A 888 40.60 39.84 22.71
C GLY A 888 41.24 40.04 21.33
N PRO A 889 42.41 40.72 21.21
CA PRO A 889 42.98 41.12 19.93
C PRO A 889 43.63 39.95 19.17
N LEU A 890 43.02 39.59 18.03
CA LEU A 890 43.39 38.50 17.13
C LEU A 890 44.25 38.97 15.94
N ALA A 891 45.17 38.13 15.48
CA ALA A 891 45.84 38.27 14.18
C ALA A 891 44.85 38.00 13.02
N PHE A 892 45.26 38.27 11.77
CA PHE A 892 44.35 38.17 10.62
C PHE A 892 43.78 36.75 10.40
N ASN A 893 44.62 35.72 10.42
CA ASN A 893 44.15 34.32 10.28
C ASN A 893 43.25 33.92 11.45
N GLU A 894 43.61 34.33 12.68
CA GLU A 894 42.79 34.07 13.86
C GLU A 894 41.42 34.77 13.79
N LEU A 895 41.33 35.95 13.16
CA LEU A 895 40.06 36.64 12.89
C LEU A 895 39.18 35.84 11.91
N VAL A 896 39.77 35.29 10.85
CA VAL A 896 39.06 34.45 9.87
C VAL A 896 38.48 33.22 10.57
N ASP A 897 39.30 32.53 11.36
CA ASP A 897 38.87 31.36 12.15
C ASP A 897 37.75 31.72 13.13
N ALA A 898 37.90 32.84 13.85
CA ALA A 898 36.90 33.31 14.81
C ALA A 898 35.55 33.67 14.14
N LEU A 899 35.56 34.21 12.93
CA LEU A 899 34.34 34.50 12.18
C LEU A 899 33.67 33.22 11.66
N GLN A 900 34.44 32.23 11.21
CA GLN A 900 33.90 30.93 10.81
C GLN A 900 33.27 30.20 12.02
N GLU A 901 33.93 30.21 13.18
CA GLU A 901 33.38 29.66 14.43
C GLU A 901 32.10 30.40 14.88
N HIS A 902 32.07 31.72 14.71
CA HIS A 902 30.89 32.53 15.03
C HIS A 902 29.71 32.22 14.11
N TRP A 903 29.94 32.01 12.81
CA TRP A 903 28.92 31.50 11.89
C TRP A 903 28.35 30.17 12.38
N LEU A 904 29.20 29.17 12.66
CA LEU A 904 28.75 27.85 13.11
C LEU A 904 27.88 27.92 14.38
N THR A 905 28.17 28.88 15.27
CA THR A 905 27.40 29.11 16.50
C THR A 905 26.07 29.82 16.23
N THR A 906 26.02 30.74 15.28
CA THR A 906 24.84 31.56 14.98
C THR A 906 23.95 30.97 13.88
N ALA A 907 24.44 30.00 13.10
CA ALA A 907 23.75 29.36 12.00
C ALA A 907 22.32 28.87 12.32
N PRO A 908 22.00 28.34 13.52
CA PRO A 908 20.62 27.95 13.85
C PRO A 908 19.61 29.11 13.83
N ARG A 909 20.06 30.37 14.01
CA ARG A 909 19.22 31.57 13.93
C ARG A 909 18.82 31.94 12.49
N PHE A 910 19.49 31.34 11.49
CA PHE A 910 19.25 31.57 10.07
C PHE A 910 18.90 30.24 9.38
N PRO A 911 17.65 29.75 9.51
CA PRO A 911 17.25 28.43 8.99
C PRO A 911 17.24 28.35 7.46
N HIS A 912 17.08 29.48 6.76
CA HIS A 912 17.13 29.57 5.30
C HIS A 912 18.55 29.62 4.73
N VAL A 913 19.54 29.92 5.58
CA VAL A 913 20.95 29.93 5.20
C VAL A 913 21.53 28.56 5.54
N GLU A 914 21.87 27.79 4.52
CA GLU A 914 22.51 26.49 4.68
C GLU A 914 23.95 26.64 5.19
N ASP A 915 24.78 27.46 4.54
CA ASP A 915 26.19 27.57 4.89
C ASP A 915 26.86 28.89 4.48
N ILE A 916 27.95 29.25 5.17
CA ILE A 916 28.79 30.40 4.88
C ILE A 916 30.25 29.99 5.02
N MET A 917 31.05 30.32 4.00
CA MET A 917 32.49 30.18 4.06
C MET A 917 33.15 31.54 4.26
N VAL A 918 34.02 31.63 5.27
CA VAL A 918 34.87 32.80 5.51
C VAL A 918 36.23 32.54 4.88
N ILE A 919 36.64 33.38 3.92
CA ILE A 919 37.93 33.27 3.22
C ILE A 919 38.74 34.52 3.50
N GLY A 920 39.97 34.37 4.02
CA GLY A 920 40.89 35.48 4.21
C GLY A 920 42.05 35.45 3.22
N ILE A 921 42.32 36.55 2.52
CA ILE A 921 43.48 36.74 1.63
C ILE A 921 44.43 37.75 2.28
N ASP A 922 45.65 37.34 2.59
CA ASP A 922 46.67 38.18 3.19
C ASP A 922 47.70 38.67 2.17
N LEU A 923 47.51 39.89 1.67
CA LEU A 923 48.43 40.50 0.71
C LEU A 923 49.79 40.84 1.33
N THR A 924 49.93 40.82 2.66
CA THR A 924 51.18 41.13 3.37
C THR A 924 52.09 39.93 3.59
N LYS A 925 51.62 38.73 3.27
CA LYS A 925 52.36 37.48 3.49
C LYS A 925 53.65 37.41 2.67
N ARG A 926 53.65 37.97 1.46
CA ARG A 926 54.87 38.06 0.62
C ARG A 926 55.75 39.23 1.04
N GLY A 927 57.01 38.90 1.29
CA GLY A 927 58.06 39.86 1.65
C GLY A 927 58.80 40.41 0.43
N GLY A 928 59.17 41.69 0.51
CA GLY A 928 59.93 42.42 -0.51
C GLY A 928 60.11 43.87 -0.09
N ALA A 929 61.14 44.56 -0.59
CA ALA A 929 61.41 45.96 -0.21
C ALA A 929 60.25 46.91 -0.61
N VAL A 930 59.52 46.58 -1.68
CA VAL A 930 58.35 47.32 -2.16
C VAL A 930 57.13 47.02 -1.28
N ALA A 931 56.87 45.75 -0.96
CA ALA A 931 55.80 45.34 -0.04
C ALA A 931 55.97 45.97 1.35
N ILE A 932 57.19 45.98 1.91
CA ILE A 932 57.47 46.59 3.22
C ILE A 932 57.17 48.09 3.20
N LYS A 933 57.61 48.82 2.16
CA LYS A 933 57.29 50.24 1.99
C LYS A 933 55.79 50.50 1.82
N ALA A 934 55.08 49.66 1.07
CA ALA A 934 53.64 49.77 0.88
C ALA A 934 52.89 49.51 2.20
N ILE A 935 53.29 48.50 2.97
CA ILE A 935 52.74 48.19 4.30
C ILE A 935 52.98 49.34 5.27
N GLU A 936 54.19 49.90 5.32
CA GLU A 936 54.50 51.08 6.15
C GLU A 936 53.68 52.31 5.74
N ALA A 937 53.54 52.57 4.43
CA ALA A 937 52.69 53.65 3.94
C ALA A 937 51.21 53.45 4.29
N ASN A 938 50.71 52.22 4.23
CA ASN A 938 49.34 51.89 4.58
C ASN A 938 49.09 51.99 6.09
N LYS A 939 50.07 51.64 6.94
CA LYS A 939 50.02 51.90 8.40
C LYS A 939 50.08 53.40 8.72
N GLY A 940 50.89 54.16 7.96
CA GLY A 940 51.06 55.60 8.14
C GLY A 940 49.81 56.41 7.79
N LYS A 941 49.08 56.06 6.73
CA LYS A 941 47.82 56.75 6.35
C LYS A 941 46.74 56.63 7.42
N LYS A 942 46.67 55.50 8.13
CA LYS A 942 45.66 55.30 9.17
C LYS A 942 45.87 56.20 10.40
N ARG A 943 47.12 56.60 10.70
CA ARG A 943 47.43 57.57 11.78
C ARG A 943 47.00 59.01 11.48
N ASN A 944 46.67 59.34 10.23
CA ASN A 944 46.18 60.67 9.84
C ASN A 944 44.65 60.73 9.71
N ASP A 945 43.97 59.58 9.72
CA ASP A 945 42.50 59.44 9.59
C ASP A 945 41.82 58.96 10.90
N GLU A 946 42.60 58.77 11.98
CA GLU A 946 42.13 58.67 13.38
C GLU A 946 42.24 60.04 14.07
#